data_AF-A0A177TXX2-F1
#
_entry.id   AF-A0A177TXX2-F1
#
_cell.length_a   1.000
_cell.length_b   1.000
_cell.length_c   1.000
_cell.angle_alpha   90.00
_cell.angle_beta   90.00
_cell.angle_gamma   90.00
#
_symmetry.space_group_name_H-M   'P 1'
#
loop_
_entity.id
_entity.type
_entity.pdbx_description
1 polymer ?
#
loop_
_entity_poly.entity_id
_entity_poly.type
_entity_poly.pdbx_seq_one_letter_code
_entity_poly.pdbx_strand_id
1 'polypeptide(L)'
;MSQDNNTGLRVRLRRPRSPSLAVIESQGVEIWSSESSNVGESSRSSGSSSGRSVSDMDEDKDGDWLASDEEMDETPDDGSSRRRLQNGDIKAFFSYLESRNITCGTLIRNLFDVDASRYSPEIRNLLQVHVKPFFRTQSAQAFVATSKGAKKVALQAVVGEIKREGKRVARMPEIRRPSSMDRAEDIRTYRFADAMDDISRTMPFTKEVIAAIASSNEDVEEEGSSTDLIAVAQALADLPESSAPSLTRQDAEHDVSTMTLDQMSEAWEDVEELEHDPAQEKLDQPKTLKGVTVLRRGKRSSSIICTAATLSLLFSKHQRNSRFALTLSLFLFASRTPRRVIEVLSRLGLCVSYMTILRIVKDLSKKAQKQARSAMLDKTKIHVFGYDNINWQQKVNNVGTGHTTAMKAATHGTIYEVDPSTKLHEGPKHPVCHPQVFKDLLGEDMPLPTATPTSLVSADDIALMSTLRTERDRMRKRALPTHLQPADILLGDQDEEHIVLAILSHVRTAFLQRYSTIDFDTSAEPVPEPRQVWPQVLRRTKVIPLPVLDVDEGTTKGNLEVFKQYFRFHLSIPDSFWKENVLFTSADVYSVEKLKHGQKVRQLDRSSQEFDRFSAQQPLAAPWHLMYAYMRCLFSTYGGPKENASFISFRHLSERNGFRHLLSMPHNFHDGNRFLHFWFCAASVSILGRALRKHRQPPQENESPQENESAQGQSEPVRRRGTLRPEEAVRPSRGVQEPDHPKDEFDDLDYDTFMRVSEEAVREMIGIGSADMVDEHDHQDDFALQSRLMLLDIGLFIELQHAIKNGDPGRMLVVMKQLVPRFQASGQHNYVAELLDILVTIRYELPPPLRAVMLSSFLVNPKGKANTFTPIDHVQENFVFELKHSWPVGGTTKSLEYKSVIGSLLEVLSNLKMGFWKDLGISGQNQEHSDKKRNATIDSLRVDFDRYAVFEWDRGGRSCDTFEILRGDTVKQKKDKLRGQGKPITKVRQLKNVACDIFKTGMLLLEGKTSATGTFQRWVRRRAAAMNKEGAASIITDDQETVDNADEDNNDAVDANLFGHNVVSGNVDEFEELRDDNVI
;
A
#
# COMPACT_ATOMS: atom_id res chain seq x y z
N MET A 1 -55.77 -23.11 8.45
CA MET A 1 -56.78 -22.04 8.31
C MET A 1 -55.99 -20.80 7.86
N SER A 2 -55.86 -20.57 6.55
CA SER A 2 -56.66 -19.63 5.72
C SER A 2 -56.49 -18.19 6.22
N GLN A 3 -56.07 -17.14 5.48
CA GLN A 3 -56.18 -16.70 4.08
C GLN A 3 -55.17 -15.53 3.90
N ASP A 4 -54.34 -15.43 2.85
CA ASP A 4 -54.58 -14.94 1.47
C ASP A 4 -54.56 -13.41 1.25
N ASN A 5 -53.69 -12.98 0.31
CA ASN A 5 -53.73 -11.89 -0.70
C ASN A 5 -52.32 -11.27 -0.86
N ASN A 6 -51.46 -11.52 -1.85
CA ASN A 6 -51.52 -11.80 -3.30
C ASN A 6 -51.78 -10.58 -4.22
N THR A 7 -50.72 -10.12 -4.89
CA THR A 7 -50.61 -9.65 -6.30
C THR A 7 -49.12 -9.37 -6.57
N GLY A 8 -48.37 -9.88 -7.57
CA GLY A 8 -48.62 -10.70 -8.74
C GLY A 8 -47.86 -10.12 -9.94
N LEU A 9 -46.77 -10.75 -10.42
CA LEU A 9 -46.31 -10.61 -11.83
C LEU A 9 -45.37 -11.76 -12.25
N ARG A 10 -45.64 -12.28 -13.45
CA ARG A 10 -45.25 -13.58 -14.02
C ARG A 10 -43.80 -13.63 -14.53
N VAL A 11 -43.09 -14.72 -14.24
CA VAL A 11 -41.85 -15.13 -14.93
C VAL A 11 -42.04 -16.54 -15.53
N ARG A 12 -41.76 -16.68 -16.83
CA ARG A 12 -41.78 -17.95 -17.57
C ARG A 12 -40.44 -18.67 -17.39
N LEU A 13 -40.47 -19.84 -16.76
CA LEU A 13 -39.32 -20.77 -16.63
C LEU A 13 -39.23 -21.70 -17.85
N ARG A 14 -38.02 -21.88 -18.41
CA ARG A 14 -37.65 -23.02 -19.27
C ARG A 14 -36.54 -23.84 -18.61
N ARG A 15 -36.75 -25.16 -18.61
CA ARG A 15 -35.94 -26.20 -17.94
C ARG A 15 -34.64 -26.53 -18.69
N PRO A 16 -33.62 -27.08 -18.01
CA PRO A 16 -32.42 -27.67 -18.60
C PRO A 16 -32.57 -29.19 -18.80
N ARG A 17 -31.82 -29.77 -19.76
CA ARG A 17 -31.49 -31.20 -19.83
C ARG A 17 -30.12 -31.42 -20.46
N SER A 18 -29.27 -32.16 -19.75
CA SER A 18 -28.18 -33.03 -20.22
C SER A 18 -28.68 -34.50 -20.10
N PRO A 19 -27.90 -35.59 -20.35
CA PRO A 19 -26.59 -35.77 -21.01
C PRO A 19 -26.51 -36.94 -22.06
N SER A 20 -25.36 -37.00 -22.75
CA SER A 20 -24.60 -38.09 -23.41
C SER A 20 -25.20 -39.47 -23.79
N LEU A 21 -24.84 -39.97 -24.98
CA LEU A 21 -24.41 -41.36 -25.23
C LEU A 21 -23.60 -41.45 -26.55
N ALA A 22 -22.52 -42.23 -26.54
CA ALA A 22 -21.57 -42.47 -27.63
C ALA A 22 -21.82 -43.84 -28.28
N VAL A 23 -21.56 -44.00 -29.59
CA VAL A 23 -21.25 -45.29 -30.25
C VAL A 23 -20.32 -45.05 -31.45
N ILE A 24 -19.38 -45.97 -31.62
CA ILE A 24 -18.24 -46.07 -32.56
C ILE A 24 -18.62 -46.97 -33.76
N GLU A 25 -18.12 -46.71 -34.97
CA GLU A 25 -17.79 -47.65 -36.08
C GLU A 25 -17.39 -46.77 -37.30
N SER A 26 -16.20 -46.75 -37.92
CA SER A 26 -15.24 -47.72 -38.49
C SER A 26 -15.57 -48.22 -39.91
N GLN A 27 -14.57 -48.13 -40.81
CA GLN A 27 -14.44 -48.75 -42.16
C GLN A 27 -15.23 -48.06 -43.30
N GLY A 28 -14.77 -47.92 -44.54
CA GLY A 28 -13.61 -48.41 -45.27
C GLY A 28 -13.99 -48.62 -46.76
N VAL A 29 -13.23 -47.99 -47.67
CA VAL A 29 -12.78 -48.50 -48.99
C VAL A 29 -13.79 -48.76 -50.15
N GLU A 30 -13.48 -48.06 -51.26
CA GLU A 30 -13.56 -48.37 -52.72
C GLU A 30 -14.66 -49.25 -53.33
N ILE A 31 -15.29 -48.72 -54.39
CA ILE A 31 -15.65 -49.48 -55.61
C ILE A 31 -15.44 -48.60 -56.88
N TRP A 32 -14.41 -48.95 -57.67
CA TRP A 32 -14.26 -49.07 -59.14
C TRP A 32 -14.93 -48.04 -60.09
N SER A 33 -14.17 -47.30 -60.94
CA SER A 33 -13.68 -47.61 -62.32
C SER A 33 -14.82 -47.84 -63.35
N SER A 34 -14.79 -47.38 -64.62
CA SER A 34 -13.73 -47.38 -65.63
C SER A 34 -14.05 -46.47 -66.85
N GLU A 35 -12.99 -46.24 -67.67
CA GLU A 35 -12.96 -46.07 -69.15
C GLU A 35 -13.52 -44.77 -69.79
N SER A 36 -12.67 -43.88 -70.36
CA SER A 36 -12.02 -43.90 -71.69
C SER A 36 -13.01 -43.86 -72.86
N SER A 37 -13.00 -42.94 -73.81
CA SER A 37 -11.93 -42.69 -74.78
C SER A 37 -12.36 -41.65 -75.84
N ASN A 38 -11.37 -41.22 -76.63
CA ASN A 38 -11.31 -40.21 -77.69
C ASN A 38 -12.20 -40.42 -78.96
N VAL A 39 -12.08 -39.41 -79.84
CA VAL A 39 -12.24 -39.37 -81.32
C VAL A 39 -13.61 -38.82 -81.76
N GLY A 40 -13.76 -37.83 -82.66
CA GLY A 40 -12.88 -37.12 -83.59
C GLY A 40 -13.64 -36.84 -84.91
N GLU A 41 -13.42 -35.64 -85.50
CA GLU A 41 -13.65 -35.27 -86.91
C GLU A 41 -15.12 -35.13 -87.45
N SER A 42 -15.49 -34.29 -88.44
CA SER A 42 -14.85 -33.19 -89.17
C SER A 42 -15.90 -32.47 -90.09
N SER A 43 -15.63 -31.18 -90.38
CA SER A 43 -15.79 -30.51 -91.70
C SER A 43 -17.14 -29.96 -92.25
N ARG A 44 -16.99 -28.81 -92.95
CA ARG A 44 -17.72 -28.23 -94.11
C ARG A 44 -18.79 -27.12 -93.92
N SER A 45 -18.33 -25.88 -94.12
CA SER A 45 -18.70 -24.85 -95.15
C SER A 45 -20.16 -24.52 -95.57
N SER A 46 -20.33 -23.20 -95.82
CA SER A 46 -21.28 -22.45 -96.69
C SER A 46 -22.67 -22.13 -96.10
N GLY A 47 -23.29 -20.95 -96.26
CA GLY A 47 -22.97 -19.66 -96.91
C GLY A 47 -24.25 -18.81 -97.11
N SER A 48 -24.11 -17.46 -97.12
CA SER A 48 -25.07 -16.42 -97.61
C SER A 48 -26.40 -16.22 -96.83
N SER A 49 -27.18 -15.14 -96.93
CA SER A 49 -27.06 -13.68 -97.17
C SER A 49 -28.49 -13.08 -97.10
N SER A 50 -28.64 -11.75 -96.96
CA SER A 50 -29.85 -10.90 -97.12
C SER A 50 -30.91 -10.92 -96.00
N GLY A 51 -31.65 -9.84 -95.68
CA GLY A 51 -31.75 -8.50 -96.25
C GLY A 51 -32.74 -7.58 -95.47
N ARG A 52 -32.41 -6.29 -95.45
CA ARG A 52 -33.18 -5.01 -95.49
C ARG A 52 -34.69 -4.87 -95.16
N SER A 53 -34.96 -3.65 -94.64
CA SER A 53 -36.05 -2.67 -94.93
C SER A 53 -37.27 -2.61 -93.97
N VAL A 54 -38.01 -1.51 -93.74
CA VAL A 54 -37.96 -0.02 -93.87
C VAL A 54 -39.34 0.52 -93.35
N SER A 55 -39.36 1.72 -92.73
CA SER A 55 -40.42 2.75 -92.56
C SER A 55 -41.79 2.39 -91.91
N ASP A 56 -42.68 3.28 -91.40
CA ASP A 56 -42.98 4.72 -91.56
C ASP A 56 -43.92 5.24 -90.41
N MET A 57 -43.95 6.58 -90.19
CA MET A 57 -45.10 7.49 -89.87
C MET A 57 -45.95 7.32 -88.56
N ASP A 58 -46.57 8.32 -87.87
CA ASP A 58 -46.97 9.72 -88.12
C ASP A 58 -47.35 10.49 -86.81
N GLU A 59 -47.28 11.84 -86.84
CA GLU A 59 -48.18 12.94 -86.32
C GLU A 59 -48.67 13.01 -84.83
N ASP A 60 -48.98 14.13 -84.13
CA ASP A 60 -49.09 15.60 -84.40
C ASP A 60 -49.38 16.44 -83.11
N LYS A 61 -49.13 17.78 -83.18
CA LYS A 61 -49.81 18.99 -82.53
C LYS A 61 -49.65 19.34 -81.02
N ASP A 62 -49.66 20.60 -80.53
CA ASP A 62 -49.70 22.00 -81.08
C ASP A 62 -49.43 23.08 -79.96
N GLY A 63 -48.82 24.22 -80.36
CA GLY A 63 -49.09 25.65 -79.97
C GLY A 63 -48.61 26.26 -78.62
N ASP A 64 -48.43 27.57 -78.41
CA ASP A 64 -48.07 28.80 -79.18
C ASP A 64 -47.96 30.00 -78.16
N TRP A 65 -47.47 31.17 -78.59
CA TRP A 65 -47.44 32.55 -77.99
C TRP A 65 -46.19 32.98 -77.16
N LEU A 66 -45.29 33.88 -77.62
CA LEU A 66 -45.31 35.38 -77.75
C LEU A 66 -45.37 36.11 -76.38
N ALA A 67 -44.63 37.18 -76.04
CA ALA A 67 -43.67 38.08 -76.69
C ALA A 67 -43.03 39.04 -75.64
N SER A 68 -42.01 39.82 -76.05
CA SER A 68 -41.70 41.25 -75.71
C SER A 68 -41.45 41.65 -74.24
N ASP A 69 -40.57 42.59 -73.85
CA ASP A 69 -39.72 43.60 -74.52
C ASP A 69 -38.76 44.21 -73.45
N GLU A 70 -37.61 44.74 -73.95
CA GLU A 70 -36.92 46.03 -73.65
C GLU A 70 -36.69 46.49 -72.18
N GLU A 71 -35.65 47.22 -71.75
CA GLU A 71 -34.44 47.87 -72.28
C GLU A 71 -33.61 48.43 -71.07
N MET A 72 -32.42 48.96 -71.35
CA MET A 72 -31.57 49.91 -70.58
C MET A 72 -30.44 49.41 -69.66
N ASP A 73 -29.28 49.21 -70.28
CA ASP A 73 -28.05 50.04 -70.23
C ASP A 73 -27.54 50.67 -68.91
N GLU A 74 -26.36 50.24 -68.44
CA GLU A 74 -25.07 50.97 -68.43
C GLU A 74 -24.09 50.40 -67.38
N THR A 75 -22.81 50.30 -67.78
CA THR A 75 -21.62 49.75 -67.06
C THR A 75 -20.76 50.91 -66.49
N PRO A 76 -19.56 50.76 -65.84
CA PRO A 76 -18.68 49.61 -65.50
C PRO A 76 -18.27 49.59 -63.99
N ASP A 77 -17.55 48.64 -63.38
CA ASP A 77 -16.22 48.09 -63.70
C ASP A 77 -15.85 46.91 -62.74
N ASP A 78 -14.86 46.15 -63.18
CA ASP A 78 -13.91 45.27 -62.46
C ASP A 78 -14.26 43.81 -62.07
N GLY A 79 -13.56 42.86 -62.73
CA GLY A 79 -12.56 42.10 -61.98
C GLY A 79 -12.84 40.67 -61.49
N SER A 80 -13.10 39.74 -62.42
CA SER A 80 -12.90 38.27 -62.25
C SER A 80 -13.94 37.47 -61.46
N SER A 81 -14.96 36.98 -62.18
CA SER A 81 -15.84 35.90 -61.73
C SER A 81 -15.57 34.61 -62.51
N ARG A 82 -15.50 33.51 -61.76
CA ARG A 82 -15.36 32.11 -62.19
C ARG A 82 -16.34 31.79 -63.33
N ARG A 83 -15.84 31.66 -64.56
CA ARG A 83 -16.63 31.07 -65.67
C ARG A 83 -16.74 29.56 -65.46
N ARG A 84 -17.96 29.03 -65.29
CA ARG A 84 -18.22 27.59 -65.35
C ARG A 84 -17.89 27.08 -66.76
N LEU A 85 -17.08 26.03 -66.84
CA LEU A 85 -16.75 25.33 -68.10
C LEU A 85 -18.04 24.91 -68.79
N GLN A 86 -18.25 25.35 -70.04
CA GLN A 86 -19.39 24.92 -70.83
C GLN A 86 -19.10 23.59 -71.52
N ASN A 87 -20.15 22.86 -71.94
CA ASN A 87 -20.00 21.54 -72.57
C ASN A 87 -19.09 21.55 -73.83
N GLY A 88 -18.98 22.69 -74.51
CA GLY A 88 -18.02 22.90 -75.61
C GLY A 88 -16.57 22.88 -75.15
N ASP A 89 -16.26 23.55 -74.04
CA ASP A 89 -14.92 23.60 -73.45
C ASP A 89 -14.50 22.21 -72.92
N ILE A 90 -15.45 21.48 -72.34
CA ILE A 90 -15.25 20.11 -71.84
C ILE A 90 -14.93 19.16 -73.00
N LYS A 91 -15.66 19.25 -74.12
CA LYS A 91 -15.36 18.48 -75.34
C LYS A 91 -14.00 18.85 -75.92
N ALA A 92 -13.68 20.13 -76.02
CA ALA A 92 -12.39 20.59 -76.53
C ALA A 92 -11.22 20.11 -75.65
N PHE A 93 -11.40 20.10 -74.32
CA PHE A 93 -10.42 19.59 -73.37
C PHE A 93 -10.20 18.08 -73.52
N PHE A 94 -11.27 17.28 -73.62
CA PHE A 94 -11.12 15.84 -73.81
C PHE A 94 -10.55 15.49 -75.19
N SER A 95 -10.95 16.18 -76.26
CA SER A 95 -10.34 16.02 -77.59
C SER A 95 -8.86 16.44 -77.60
N TYR A 96 -8.47 17.46 -76.83
CA TYR A 96 -7.07 17.84 -76.65
C TYR A 96 -6.26 16.75 -75.93
N LEU A 97 -6.80 16.16 -74.86
CA LEU A 97 -6.17 15.03 -74.16
C LEU A 97 -6.04 13.80 -75.06
N GLU A 98 -7.07 13.50 -75.84
CA GLU A 98 -7.10 12.39 -76.80
C GLU A 98 -6.08 12.60 -77.93
N SER A 99 -5.95 13.83 -78.45
CA SER A 99 -4.93 14.20 -79.46
C SER A 99 -3.48 14.03 -78.98
N ARG A 100 -3.27 14.05 -77.65
CA ARG A 100 -1.97 13.89 -76.99
C ARG A 100 -1.77 12.46 -76.46
N ASN A 101 -2.70 11.55 -76.74
CA ASN A 101 -2.72 10.17 -76.26
C ASN A 101 -2.72 10.06 -74.71
N ILE A 102 -3.27 11.06 -74.03
CA ILE A 102 -3.37 11.12 -72.57
C ILE A 102 -4.77 10.63 -72.19
N THR A 103 -4.87 9.38 -71.76
CA THR A 103 -6.15 8.86 -71.26
C THR A 103 -6.52 9.56 -69.96
N CYS A 104 -7.83 9.69 -69.69
CA CYS A 104 -8.32 10.16 -68.39
C CYS A 104 -7.69 9.36 -67.24
N GLY A 105 -7.51 8.04 -67.42
CA GLY A 105 -6.83 7.17 -66.46
C GLY A 105 -5.37 7.58 -66.18
N THR A 106 -4.63 8.03 -67.20
CA THR A 106 -3.26 8.57 -67.04
C THR A 106 -3.27 9.91 -66.30
N LEU A 107 -4.23 10.79 -66.61
CA LEU A 107 -4.41 12.08 -65.92
C LEU A 107 -4.70 11.86 -64.42
N ILE A 108 -5.65 10.97 -64.11
CA ILE A 108 -6.04 10.61 -62.75
C ILE A 108 -4.88 9.98 -61.98
N ARG A 109 -4.11 9.08 -62.61
CA ARG A 109 -2.93 8.46 -61.99
C ARG A 109 -1.87 9.51 -61.61
N ASN A 110 -1.67 10.52 -62.46
CA ASN A 110 -0.76 11.62 -62.20
C ASN A 110 -1.28 12.65 -61.18
N LEU A 111 -2.61 12.75 -60.98
CA LEU A 111 -3.24 13.64 -60.00
C LEU A 111 -3.12 13.10 -58.56
N PHE A 112 -3.07 11.77 -58.38
CA PHE A 112 -2.93 11.12 -57.07
C PHE A 112 -1.48 10.72 -56.72
N ASP A 113 -0.62 10.50 -57.72
CA ASP A 113 0.81 10.20 -57.54
C ASP A 113 1.66 11.17 -58.36
N VAL A 114 1.80 12.39 -57.83
CA VAL A 114 2.48 13.51 -58.48
C VAL A 114 3.96 13.18 -58.75
N ASP A 115 4.58 12.32 -57.93
CA ASP A 115 5.99 11.90 -58.07
C ASP A 115 6.20 10.85 -59.17
N ALA A 116 5.17 10.10 -59.56
CA ALA A 116 5.20 9.19 -60.71
C ALA A 116 5.02 9.90 -62.06
N SER A 117 4.70 11.19 -62.05
CA SER A 117 4.45 11.98 -63.26
C SER A 117 5.74 12.49 -63.91
N ARG A 118 5.82 12.47 -65.25
CA ARG A 118 6.98 12.99 -66.01
C ARG A 118 7.02 14.53 -66.11
N TYR A 119 6.32 15.24 -65.24
CA TYR A 119 6.18 16.71 -65.33
C TYR A 119 7.37 17.44 -64.68
N SER A 120 7.66 18.64 -65.19
CA SER A 120 8.68 19.53 -64.62
C SER A 120 8.33 19.89 -63.17
N PRO A 121 9.32 20.26 -62.34
CA PRO A 121 9.07 20.68 -60.96
C PRO A 121 8.06 21.82 -60.84
N GLU A 122 8.04 22.80 -61.76
CA GLU A 122 7.05 23.88 -61.72
C GLU A 122 5.62 23.38 -61.98
N ILE A 123 5.43 22.49 -62.96
CA ILE A 123 4.11 21.93 -63.29
C ILE A 123 3.59 21.04 -62.15
N ARG A 124 4.47 20.28 -61.48
CA ARG A 124 4.09 19.51 -60.28
C ARG A 124 3.61 20.43 -59.15
N ASN A 125 4.26 21.57 -58.96
CA ASN A 125 3.87 22.53 -57.92
C ASN A 125 2.52 23.19 -58.25
N LEU A 126 2.30 23.59 -59.51
CA LEU A 126 1.01 24.10 -60.00
C LEU A 126 -0.12 23.07 -59.87
N LEU A 127 0.13 21.81 -60.24
CA LEU A 127 -0.82 20.73 -60.05
C LEU A 127 -1.14 20.52 -58.57
N GLN A 128 -0.13 20.52 -57.69
CA GLN A 128 -0.38 20.43 -56.24
C GLN A 128 -1.23 21.58 -55.71
N VAL A 129 -0.98 22.81 -56.14
CA VAL A 129 -1.73 24.00 -55.70
C VAL A 129 -3.18 23.98 -56.17
N HIS A 130 -3.43 23.61 -57.43
CA HIS A 130 -4.77 23.70 -58.02
C HIS A 130 -5.62 22.43 -57.91
N VAL A 131 -4.99 21.26 -57.73
CA VAL A 131 -5.69 19.96 -57.68
C VAL A 131 -5.99 19.52 -56.26
N LYS A 132 -5.15 19.82 -55.26
CA LYS A 132 -5.46 19.50 -53.85
C LYS A 132 -6.86 19.96 -53.41
N PRO A 133 -7.32 21.17 -53.75
CA PRO A 133 -8.66 21.63 -53.41
C PRO A 133 -9.78 20.79 -54.06
N PHE A 134 -9.56 20.24 -55.26
CA PHE A 134 -10.55 19.40 -55.96
C PHE A 134 -10.85 18.13 -55.19
N PHE A 135 -9.84 17.47 -54.59
CA PHE A 135 -10.04 16.27 -53.77
C PHE A 135 -10.83 16.51 -52.47
N ARG A 136 -11.08 17.77 -52.11
CA ARG A 136 -11.94 18.16 -50.98
C ARG A 136 -13.42 18.31 -51.37
N THR A 137 -13.75 18.19 -52.66
CA THR A 137 -15.13 18.36 -53.16
C THR A 137 -15.93 17.06 -53.08
N GLN A 138 -17.24 17.17 -52.86
CA GLN A 138 -18.19 16.05 -52.91
C GLN A 138 -18.13 15.29 -54.24
N SER A 139 -17.85 16.00 -55.33
CA SER A 139 -17.68 15.41 -56.67
C SER A 139 -16.44 14.52 -56.77
N ALA A 140 -15.32 14.88 -56.12
CA ALA A 140 -14.14 14.03 -56.08
C ALA A 140 -14.36 12.78 -55.21
N GLN A 141 -15.10 12.91 -54.11
CA GLN A 141 -15.50 11.76 -53.28
C GLN A 141 -16.41 10.80 -54.06
N ALA A 142 -17.42 11.32 -54.76
CA ALA A 142 -18.30 10.53 -55.63
C ALA A 142 -17.53 9.86 -56.79
N PHE A 143 -16.53 10.55 -57.35
CA PHE A 143 -15.66 10.02 -58.39
C PHE A 143 -14.76 8.88 -57.90
N VAL A 144 -14.13 9.03 -56.72
CA VAL A 144 -13.38 7.94 -56.08
C VAL A 144 -14.31 6.78 -55.71
N ALA A 145 -15.53 7.06 -55.25
CA ALA A 145 -16.51 6.03 -54.90
C ALA A 145 -16.96 5.18 -56.11
N THR A 146 -17.01 5.76 -57.31
CA THR A 146 -17.48 5.08 -58.53
C THR A 146 -16.35 4.44 -59.36
N SER A 147 -15.12 4.96 -59.31
CA SER A 147 -14.01 4.48 -60.15
C SER A 147 -13.06 3.50 -59.43
N LYS A 148 -13.02 2.24 -59.89
CA LYS A 148 -12.09 1.21 -59.39
C LYS A 148 -10.62 1.63 -59.48
N GLY A 149 -10.25 2.36 -60.55
CA GLY A 149 -8.89 2.87 -60.75
C GLY A 149 -8.53 3.97 -59.75
N ALA A 150 -9.44 4.92 -59.52
CA ALA A 150 -9.22 6.01 -58.57
C ALA A 150 -9.13 5.51 -57.12
N LYS A 151 -9.97 4.53 -56.72
CA LYS A 151 -9.84 3.87 -55.40
C LYS A 151 -8.47 3.26 -55.19
N LYS A 152 -7.94 2.56 -56.20
CA LYS A 152 -6.63 1.90 -56.11
C LYS A 152 -5.50 2.91 -55.91
N VAL A 153 -5.52 4.03 -56.62
CA VAL A 153 -4.46 5.06 -56.49
C VAL A 153 -4.60 5.85 -55.19
N ALA A 154 -5.83 6.18 -54.77
CA ALA A 154 -6.08 6.80 -53.46
C ALA A 154 -5.59 5.90 -52.30
N LEU A 155 -5.90 4.60 -52.34
CA LEU A 155 -5.41 3.62 -51.36
C LEU A 155 -3.87 3.55 -51.34
N GLN A 156 -3.23 3.61 -52.52
CA GLN A 156 -1.75 3.64 -52.62
C GLN A 156 -1.16 4.91 -51.99
N ALA A 157 -1.81 6.07 -52.16
CA ALA A 157 -1.38 7.33 -51.54
C ALA A 157 -1.51 7.28 -50.01
N VAL A 158 -2.62 6.78 -49.48
CA VAL A 158 -2.84 6.55 -48.03
C VAL A 158 -1.75 5.64 -47.46
N VAL A 159 -1.51 4.49 -48.10
CA VAL A 159 -0.43 3.56 -47.70
C VAL A 159 0.95 4.22 -47.79
N GLY A 160 1.17 5.08 -48.79
CA GLY A 160 2.41 5.83 -48.98
C GLY A 160 2.66 6.85 -47.86
N GLU A 161 1.64 7.57 -47.41
CA GLU A 161 1.72 8.51 -46.28
C GLU A 161 1.97 7.77 -44.97
N ILE A 162 1.21 6.70 -44.66
CA ILE A 162 1.43 5.87 -43.46
C ILE A 162 2.88 5.34 -43.42
N LYS A 163 3.42 4.91 -44.56
CA LYS A 163 4.82 4.45 -44.65
C LYS A 163 5.83 5.58 -44.42
N ARG A 164 5.53 6.82 -44.82
CA ARG A 164 6.39 8.00 -44.59
C ARG A 164 6.37 8.41 -43.13
N GLU A 165 5.18 8.59 -42.55
CA GLU A 165 5.02 8.86 -41.12
C GLU A 165 5.72 7.80 -40.27
N GLY A 166 5.49 6.51 -40.57
CA GLY A 166 6.14 5.42 -39.87
C GLY A 166 7.68 5.37 -40.01
N LYS A 167 8.25 5.91 -41.10
CA LYS A 167 9.72 6.03 -41.23
C LYS A 167 10.29 7.15 -40.36
N ARG A 168 9.56 8.27 -40.22
CA ARG A 168 9.93 9.40 -39.36
C ARG A 168 9.96 8.98 -37.89
N VAL A 169 8.87 8.32 -37.47
CA VAL A 169 8.65 7.91 -36.09
C VAL A 169 9.56 6.75 -35.65
N ALA A 170 9.91 5.84 -36.55
CA ALA A 170 10.89 4.77 -36.27
C ALA A 170 12.32 5.27 -35.94
N ARG A 171 12.60 6.58 -36.04
CA ARG A 171 13.88 7.19 -35.67
C ARG A 171 13.82 7.89 -34.31
N MET A 172 12.64 8.02 -33.70
CA MET A 172 12.45 8.74 -32.44
C MET A 172 12.92 7.90 -31.23
N PRO A 173 13.59 8.50 -30.24
CA PRO A 173 14.13 7.81 -29.08
C PRO A 173 13.08 7.19 -28.15
N GLU A 174 11.85 7.70 -28.16
CA GLU A 174 10.70 7.24 -27.35
C GLU A 174 10.15 5.90 -27.85
N ILE A 175 10.43 5.54 -29.10
CA ILE A 175 9.92 4.32 -29.77
C ILE A 175 11.05 3.35 -30.06
N ARG A 176 12.20 3.90 -30.50
CA ARG A 176 13.40 3.15 -30.80
C ARG A 176 14.42 3.37 -29.68
N ARG A 177 14.93 2.27 -29.11
CA ARG A 177 16.01 2.37 -28.12
C ARG A 177 17.24 3.09 -28.71
N PRO A 178 17.76 4.14 -28.06
CA PRO A 178 19.02 4.78 -28.44
C PRO A 178 20.20 3.81 -28.40
N SER A 179 21.18 3.97 -29.30
CA SER A 179 22.37 3.10 -29.31
C SER A 179 23.30 3.31 -28.11
N SER A 180 23.25 4.50 -27.50
CA SER A 180 24.02 4.87 -26.30
C SER A 180 23.41 4.34 -24.99
N MET A 181 22.15 3.91 -25.00
CA MET A 181 21.39 3.55 -23.80
C MET A 181 21.36 2.03 -23.59
N ASP A 182 21.67 1.59 -22.36
CA ASP A 182 21.53 0.17 -22.00
C ASP A 182 20.05 -0.24 -21.84
N ARG A 183 19.75 -1.55 -21.89
CA ARG A 183 18.37 -2.05 -21.80
C ARG A 183 17.68 -1.75 -20.47
N ALA A 184 18.42 -1.68 -19.38
CA ALA A 184 17.86 -1.41 -18.06
C ALA A 184 17.50 0.08 -17.89
N GLU A 185 18.31 0.99 -18.44
CA GLU A 185 18.01 2.42 -18.50
C GLU A 185 16.85 2.72 -19.44
N ASP A 186 16.78 2.01 -20.56
CA ASP A 186 15.67 2.06 -21.52
C ASP A 186 14.31 1.73 -20.87
N ILE A 187 14.26 0.72 -19.99
CA ILE A 187 13.04 0.33 -19.27
C ILE A 187 12.64 1.37 -18.22
N ARG A 188 13.60 1.93 -17.50
CA ARG A 188 13.32 2.91 -16.44
C ARG A 188 12.86 4.26 -16.98
N THR A 189 13.24 4.60 -18.21
CA THR A 189 12.94 5.90 -18.83
C THR A 189 11.71 5.88 -19.74
N TYR A 190 11.22 4.70 -20.13
CA TYR A 190 10.07 4.61 -21.04
C TYR A 190 8.75 4.88 -20.32
N ARG A 191 7.93 5.78 -20.88
CA ARG A 191 6.52 5.98 -20.49
C ARG A 191 5.63 5.84 -21.71
N PHE A 192 4.49 5.18 -21.53
CA PHE A 192 3.54 5.01 -22.61
C PHE A 192 2.84 6.32 -22.96
N ALA A 193 2.62 7.18 -21.96
CA ALA A 193 2.09 8.53 -22.16
C ALA A 193 2.96 9.37 -23.11
N ASP A 194 4.27 9.42 -22.88
CA ASP A 194 5.20 10.17 -23.74
C ASP A 194 5.19 9.64 -25.19
N ALA A 195 5.18 8.32 -25.36
CA ALA A 195 5.08 7.69 -26.68
C ALA A 195 3.74 7.99 -27.37
N MET A 196 2.65 8.12 -26.62
CA MET A 196 1.33 8.50 -27.14
C MET A 196 1.30 9.94 -27.63
N ASP A 197 1.88 10.87 -26.88
CA ASP A 197 1.98 12.27 -27.26
C ASP A 197 2.84 12.44 -28.52
N ASP A 198 3.96 11.72 -28.60
CA ASP A 198 4.83 11.75 -29.77
C ASP A 198 4.18 11.16 -31.02
N ILE A 199 3.50 10.02 -30.91
CA ILE A 199 2.77 9.44 -32.04
C ILE A 199 1.65 10.37 -32.50
N SER A 200 0.93 10.98 -31.56
CA SER A 200 -0.13 11.96 -31.89
C SER A 200 0.44 13.17 -32.65
N ARG A 201 1.64 13.63 -32.27
CA ARG A 201 2.33 14.75 -32.92
C ARG A 201 2.93 14.38 -34.28
N THR A 202 3.40 13.16 -34.46
CA THR A 202 4.26 12.77 -35.59
C THR A 202 3.63 11.76 -36.57
N MET A 203 2.49 11.18 -36.23
CA MET A 203 1.65 10.37 -37.13
C MET A 203 0.17 10.77 -37.06
N PRO A 204 -0.20 12.05 -37.19
CA PRO A 204 -1.59 12.49 -37.09
C PRO A 204 -2.47 11.78 -38.12
N PHE A 205 -1.97 11.61 -39.36
CA PHE A 205 -2.73 10.95 -40.41
C PHE A 205 -2.99 9.47 -40.09
N THR A 206 -1.95 8.75 -39.64
CA THR A 206 -2.11 7.34 -39.25
C THR A 206 -3.04 7.17 -38.05
N LYS A 207 -2.99 8.08 -37.07
CA LYS A 207 -3.88 8.07 -35.91
C LYS A 207 -5.34 8.19 -36.34
N GLU A 208 -5.66 9.13 -37.22
CA GLU A 208 -7.02 9.33 -37.72
C GLU A 208 -7.52 8.12 -38.52
N VAL A 209 -6.66 7.51 -39.34
CA VAL A 209 -7.02 6.27 -40.06
C VAL A 209 -7.34 5.13 -39.09
N ILE A 210 -6.53 4.93 -38.05
CA ILE A 210 -6.79 3.86 -37.07
C ILE A 210 -8.01 4.20 -36.20
N ALA A 211 -8.21 5.46 -35.85
CA ALA A 211 -9.37 5.91 -35.08
C ALA A 211 -10.66 5.71 -35.87
N ALA A 212 -10.67 6.01 -37.17
CA ALA A 212 -11.79 5.74 -38.07
C ALA A 212 -12.11 4.24 -38.15
N ILE A 213 -11.08 3.37 -38.21
CA ILE A 213 -11.27 1.91 -38.17
C ILE A 213 -11.83 1.45 -36.81
N ALA A 214 -11.37 2.06 -35.71
CA ALA A 214 -11.76 1.67 -34.36
C ALA A 214 -13.12 2.22 -33.90
N SER A 215 -13.68 3.21 -34.61
CA SER A 215 -14.94 3.89 -34.28
C SER A 215 -16.11 3.51 -35.19
N SER A 216 -15.91 2.61 -36.16
CA SER A 216 -16.99 2.08 -36.99
C SER A 216 -17.98 1.31 -36.11
N ASN A 217 -19.06 1.98 -35.68
CA ASN A 217 -20.18 1.36 -34.99
C ASN A 217 -20.85 0.38 -35.95
N GLU A 218 -20.88 -0.91 -35.60
CA GLU A 218 -21.65 -1.94 -36.32
C GLU A 218 -23.15 -1.95 -35.94
N ASP A 219 -23.60 -1.03 -35.07
CA ASP A 219 -25.00 -0.98 -34.57
C ASP A 219 -25.94 -0.06 -35.38
N VAL A 220 -25.66 0.20 -36.67
CA VAL A 220 -26.60 0.94 -37.53
C VAL A 220 -27.05 0.05 -38.69
N GLU A 221 -28.21 -0.59 -38.49
CA GLU A 221 -29.05 -0.97 -39.62
C GLU A 221 -29.44 0.31 -40.38
N GLU A 222 -29.04 0.35 -41.65
CA GLU A 222 -29.46 1.26 -42.72
C GLU A 222 -29.01 2.73 -42.72
N GLU A 223 -28.45 3.10 -43.88
CA GLU A 223 -28.14 4.43 -44.43
C GLU A 223 -27.10 5.32 -43.72
N GLY A 224 -25.86 5.28 -44.23
CA GLY A 224 -24.95 6.43 -44.11
C GLY A 224 -23.45 6.12 -44.08
N SER A 225 -22.89 5.42 -45.08
CA SER A 225 -21.43 5.20 -45.18
C SER A 225 -20.60 6.48 -45.44
N SER A 226 -21.18 7.68 -45.26
CA SER A 226 -20.55 8.96 -45.64
C SER A 226 -19.80 9.65 -44.50
N THR A 227 -20.17 9.44 -43.23
CA THR A 227 -19.57 10.16 -42.10
C THR A 227 -18.11 9.77 -41.85
N ASP A 228 -17.76 8.49 -41.98
CA ASP A 228 -16.39 8.00 -41.73
C ASP A 228 -15.42 8.40 -42.85
N LEU A 229 -15.90 8.44 -44.10
CA LEU A 229 -15.15 8.95 -45.26
C LEU A 229 -14.94 10.47 -45.18
N ILE A 230 -15.91 11.21 -44.62
CA ILE A 230 -15.80 12.65 -44.38
C ILE A 230 -14.78 12.92 -43.27
N ALA A 231 -14.74 12.13 -42.18
CA ALA A 231 -13.76 12.27 -41.11
C ALA A 231 -12.32 12.04 -41.59
N VAL A 232 -12.08 10.99 -42.39
CA VAL A 232 -10.76 10.74 -43.00
C VAL A 232 -10.38 11.82 -44.03
N ALA A 233 -11.36 12.36 -44.78
CA ALA A 233 -11.15 13.47 -45.71
C ALA A 233 -10.92 14.82 -45.02
N GLN A 234 -11.52 15.05 -43.85
CA GLN A 234 -11.29 16.22 -42.99
C GLN A 234 -9.92 16.13 -42.29
N ALA A 235 -9.51 14.95 -41.82
CA ALA A 235 -8.15 14.70 -41.32
C ALA A 235 -7.06 14.96 -42.39
N LEU A 236 -7.37 14.71 -43.67
CA LEU A 236 -6.53 15.10 -44.81
C LEU A 236 -6.51 16.63 -45.06
N ALA A 237 -7.53 17.36 -44.59
CA ALA A 237 -7.64 18.81 -44.71
C ALA A 237 -6.93 19.57 -43.58
N ASP A 238 -6.85 18.99 -42.38
CA ASP A 238 -6.36 19.61 -41.13
C ASP A 238 -4.88 19.36 -40.80
N LEU A 239 -4.07 18.91 -41.77
CA LEU A 239 -2.60 18.88 -41.59
C LEU A 239 -2.09 20.33 -41.39
N PRO A 240 -1.45 20.66 -40.25
CA PRO A 240 -1.01 22.03 -39.99
C PRO A 240 0.14 22.44 -40.90
N GLU A 241 0.06 23.62 -41.49
CA GLU A 241 1.24 24.47 -41.62
C GLU A 241 1.62 24.95 -40.21
N SER A 242 2.92 25.07 -39.93
CA SER A 242 3.45 25.22 -38.58
C SER A 242 2.83 26.34 -37.73
N SER A 243 2.76 26.09 -36.42
CA SER A 243 2.79 27.01 -35.26
C SER A 243 1.49 27.52 -34.58
N ALA A 244 1.30 27.06 -33.33
CA ALA A 244 0.94 27.75 -32.06
C ALA A 244 -0.40 28.56 -31.91
N PRO A 245 -0.90 28.87 -30.68
CA PRO A 245 -2.23 28.43 -30.18
C PRO A 245 -3.20 29.55 -29.75
N SER A 246 -4.50 29.25 -29.55
CA SER A 246 -5.38 29.92 -28.55
C SER A 246 -6.70 29.16 -28.28
N LEU A 247 -7.35 29.52 -27.16
CA LEU A 247 -8.27 28.76 -26.28
C LEU A 247 -9.78 29.01 -26.50
N THR A 248 -10.59 28.18 -25.81
CA THR A 248 -11.94 28.35 -25.19
C THR A 248 -13.12 27.65 -25.85
N ARG A 249 -14.22 27.29 -25.18
CA ARG A 249 -14.56 26.50 -23.94
C ARG A 249 -16.08 26.19 -24.06
N GLN A 250 -16.58 25.25 -23.24
CA GLN A 250 -17.98 24.99 -22.82
C GLN A 250 -18.76 23.98 -23.67
N ASP A 251 -19.68 23.15 -23.18
CA ASP A 251 -20.05 22.50 -21.90
C ASP A 251 -21.40 21.81 -22.25
N ALA A 252 -21.66 20.56 -21.86
CA ALA A 252 -23.03 20.05 -21.64
C ALA A 252 -23.02 18.64 -21.04
N GLU A 253 -23.65 18.53 -19.87
CA GLU A 253 -23.94 17.32 -19.10
C GLU A 253 -25.15 16.55 -19.66
N HIS A 254 -25.21 15.23 -19.47
CA HIS A 254 -26.33 14.55 -18.81
C HIS A 254 -26.10 13.05 -18.61
N ASP A 255 -27.03 12.46 -17.86
CA ASP A 255 -26.86 11.51 -16.77
C ASP A 255 -27.31 10.07 -17.16
N VAL A 256 -27.27 9.15 -16.18
CA VAL A 256 -28.16 7.97 -15.99
C VAL A 256 -27.50 6.56 -15.92
N SER A 257 -27.59 6.05 -14.68
CA SER A 257 -27.84 4.68 -14.14
C SER A 257 -26.92 3.49 -14.41
N THR A 258 -26.37 3.01 -13.30
CA THR A 258 -25.71 1.72 -13.04
C THR A 258 -26.72 0.63 -12.65
N MET A 259 -26.54 -0.59 -13.17
CA MET A 259 -26.94 -1.82 -12.48
C MET A 259 -25.83 -2.88 -12.56
N THR A 260 -25.47 -3.35 -11.36
CA THR A 260 -25.01 -4.69 -10.94
C THR A 260 -23.83 -5.37 -11.66
N LEU A 261 -22.69 -5.46 -10.95
CA LEU A 261 -21.63 -6.48 -11.15
C LEU A 261 -20.84 -6.65 -9.84
N ASP A 262 -21.55 -7.07 -8.81
CA ASP A 262 -21.11 -7.14 -7.40
C ASP A 262 -20.54 -8.53 -7.02
N GLN A 263 -20.04 -9.33 -7.97
CA GLN A 263 -19.70 -10.73 -7.68
C GLN A 263 -18.37 -11.24 -8.24
N MET A 264 -17.40 -10.37 -8.56
CA MET A 264 -16.07 -10.83 -9.04
C MET A 264 -14.88 -9.98 -8.55
N SER A 265 -14.91 -9.45 -7.32
CA SER A 265 -13.87 -8.52 -6.79
C SER A 265 -13.08 -9.01 -5.56
N GLU A 266 -13.23 -10.25 -5.11
CA GLU A 266 -12.68 -10.73 -3.83
C GLU A 266 -11.27 -11.36 -3.90
N ALA A 267 -10.34 -10.84 -4.71
CA ALA A 267 -9.00 -11.47 -4.79
C ALA A 267 -7.79 -10.51 -4.77
N TRP A 268 -8.00 -9.19 -4.63
CA TRP A 268 -6.91 -8.20 -4.68
C TRP A 268 -7.11 -7.00 -3.73
N GLU A 269 -7.68 -7.22 -2.53
CA GLU A 269 -8.04 -6.16 -1.56
C GLU A 269 -6.96 -5.80 -0.52
N ASP A 270 -5.68 -6.14 -0.73
CA ASP A 270 -4.64 -5.91 0.29
C ASP A 270 -3.69 -4.77 -0.07
N VAL A 271 -4.13 -3.51 -0.01
CA VAL A 271 -3.22 -2.35 0.13
C VAL A 271 -3.89 -1.20 0.89
N GLU A 272 -3.31 -0.90 2.06
CA GLU A 272 -3.34 0.37 2.83
C GLU A 272 -4.69 0.99 3.20
N GLU A 273 -5.11 0.76 4.44
CA GLU A 273 -6.13 1.54 5.13
C GLU A 273 -5.50 2.80 5.75
N LEU A 274 -5.89 3.98 5.27
CA LEU A 274 -5.50 5.29 5.80
C LEU A 274 -6.74 6.00 6.34
N GLU A 275 -6.73 6.36 7.62
CA GLU A 275 -7.63 7.40 8.13
C GLU A 275 -7.12 8.78 7.67
N HIS A 276 -7.99 9.48 6.92
CA HIS A 276 -7.81 10.87 6.46
C HIS A 276 -8.49 11.83 7.44
N ASP A 277 -7.83 12.94 7.74
CA ASP A 277 -8.33 14.06 8.53
C ASP A 277 -8.95 15.10 7.59
N PRO A 278 -10.27 15.37 7.64
CA PRO A 278 -10.94 16.29 6.73
C PRO A 278 -10.54 17.76 6.91
N ALA A 279 -9.74 18.11 7.93
CA ALA A 279 -9.34 19.50 8.21
C ALA A 279 -8.20 20.04 7.29
N GLN A 280 -7.58 19.21 6.45
CA GLN A 280 -6.45 19.64 5.59
C GLN A 280 -6.81 20.11 4.18
N GLU A 281 -8.10 20.17 3.83
CA GLU A 281 -8.54 20.50 2.46
C GLU A 281 -8.32 21.97 2.03
N LYS A 282 -7.76 22.84 2.88
CA LYS A 282 -7.62 24.29 2.57
C LYS A 282 -6.22 24.81 2.23
N LEU A 283 -5.14 24.02 2.31
CA LEU A 283 -3.79 24.60 2.16
C LEU A 283 -2.83 23.96 1.13
N ASP A 284 -3.22 22.89 0.44
CA ASP A 284 -2.44 22.38 -0.69
C ASP A 284 -3.36 21.95 -1.84
N GLN A 285 -4.02 22.91 -2.47
CA GLN A 285 -4.51 22.69 -3.82
C GLN A 285 -3.31 22.66 -4.77
N PRO A 286 -2.91 21.51 -5.35
CA PRO A 286 -2.07 21.55 -6.54
C PRO A 286 -2.84 22.35 -7.59
N LYS A 287 -2.22 23.39 -8.14
CA LYS A 287 -2.75 24.11 -9.31
C LYS A 287 -3.28 23.09 -10.29
N THR A 288 -4.60 23.02 -10.43
CA THR A 288 -5.28 22.07 -11.29
C THR A 288 -4.72 22.19 -12.70
N LEU A 289 -3.95 21.18 -13.14
CA LEU A 289 -3.71 20.93 -14.55
C LEU A 289 -5.08 20.61 -15.15
N LYS A 290 -5.67 21.61 -15.82
CA LYS A 290 -6.88 21.44 -16.63
C LYS A 290 -6.61 20.32 -17.65
N GLY A 291 -7.32 19.20 -17.57
CA GLY A 291 -7.42 18.26 -18.69
C GLY A 291 -7.28 16.75 -18.43
N VAL A 292 -7.24 16.25 -17.19
CA VAL A 292 -7.31 14.79 -16.97
C VAL A 292 -8.77 14.36 -16.82
N THR A 293 -9.41 14.04 -17.94
CA THR A 293 -10.76 13.45 -17.97
C THR A 293 -10.69 12.05 -17.37
N VAL A 294 -11.31 11.85 -16.21
CA VAL A 294 -11.49 10.52 -15.61
C VAL A 294 -12.36 9.69 -16.56
N LEU A 295 -11.78 8.66 -17.19
CA LEU A 295 -12.50 7.78 -18.11
C LEU A 295 -13.60 7.02 -17.34
N ARG A 296 -14.88 7.19 -17.75
CA ARG A 296 -16.01 6.38 -17.26
C ARG A 296 -15.71 4.88 -17.45
N ARG A 297 -16.02 4.06 -16.44
CA ARG A 297 -15.93 2.58 -16.47
C ARG A 297 -16.43 2.04 -17.81
N GLY A 298 -15.57 1.32 -18.55
CA GLY A 298 -15.95 0.54 -19.74
C GLY A 298 -15.71 1.19 -21.11
N LYS A 299 -15.47 2.51 -21.23
CA LYS A 299 -15.11 3.11 -22.53
C LYS A 299 -13.60 3.06 -22.76
N ARG A 300 -13.15 2.30 -23.77
CA ARG A 300 -11.74 2.25 -24.18
C ARG A 300 -11.35 3.57 -24.86
N SER A 301 -10.26 4.19 -24.43
CA SER A 301 -9.77 5.40 -25.11
C SER A 301 -9.26 5.07 -26.51
N SER A 302 -9.87 5.68 -27.54
CA SER A 302 -9.46 5.52 -28.94
C SER A 302 -7.98 5.90 -29.13
N SER A 303 -7.51 6.94 -28.44
CA SER A 303 -6.11 7.36 -28.49
C SER A 303 -5.14 6.29 -27.98
N ILE A 304 -5.49 5.59 -26.89
CA ILE A 304 -4.67 4.50 -26.34
C ILE A 304 -4.62 3.32 -27.33
N ILE A 305 -5.76 2.95 -27.92
CA ILE A 305 -5.85 1.86 -28.91
C ILE A 305 -5.00 2.19 -30.15
N CYS A 306 -5.17 3.39 -30.71
CA CYS A 306 -4.45 3.82 -31.91
C CYS A 306 -2.94 3.81 -31.70
N THR A 307 -2.48 4.31 -30.56
CA THR A 307 -1.05 4.34 -30.19
C THR A 307 -0.51 2.92 -30.02
N ALA A 308 -1.19 2.07 -29.26
CA ALA A 308 -0.76 0.68 -29.04
C ALA A 308 -0.67 -0.09 -30.36
N ALA A 309 -1.68 0.03 -31.23
CA ALA A 309 -1.69 -0.61 -32.55
C ALA A 309 -0.53 -0.11 -33.44
N THR A 310 -0.29 1.20 -33.45
CA THR A 310 0.82 1.82 -34.21
C THR A 310 2.17 1.30 -33.74
N LEU A 311 2.39 1.25 -32.42
CA LEU A 311 3.63 0.74 -31.83
C LEU A 311 3.86 -0.74 -32.15
N SER A 312 2.80 -1.57 -32.10
CA SER A 312 2.87 -2.97 -32.50
C SER A 312 3.26 -3.12 -33.98
N LEU A 313 2.66 -2.35 -34.90
CA LEU A 313 3.01 -2.38 -36.32
C LEU A 313 4.45 -1.92 -36.57
N LEU A 314 4.90 -0.87 -35.87
CA LEU A 314 6.29 -0.38 -35.97
C LEU A 314 7.29 -1.40 -35.45
N PHE A 315 6.95 -2.16 -34.42
CA PHE A 315 7.75 -3.27 -33.90
C PHE A 315 7.83 -4.43 -34.90
N SER A 316 6.71 -4.83 -35.52
CA SER A 316 6.69 -5.87 -36.56
C SER A 316 7.54 -5.50 -37.78
N LYS A 317 7.58 -4.22 -38.14
CA LYS A 317 8.43 -3.73 -39.25
C LYS A 317 9.91 -3.73 -38.90
N HIS A 318 10.28 -3.39 -37.66
CA HIS A 318 11.67 -3.39 -37.23
C HIS A 318 11.78 -3.67 -35.72
N GLN A 319 12.43 -4.78 -35.36
CA GLN A 319 12.60 -5.21 -33.96
C GLN A 319 13.34 -4.22 -33.04
N ARG A 320 13.94 -3.15 -33.60
CA ARG A 320 14.58 -2.08 -32.83
C ARG A 320 13.55 -1.10 -32.22
N ASN A 321 12.32 -1.09 -32.73
CA ASN A 321 11.19 -0.33 -32.19
C ASN A 321 10.47 -1.13 -31.10
N SER A 322 11.23 -1.64 -30.13
CA SER A 322 10.75 -2.64 -29.16
C SER A 322 10.44 -2.07 -27.79
N ARG A 323 10.57 -0.75 -27.54
CA ARG A 323 10.37 -0.17 -26.20
C ARG A 323 8.99 -0.51 -25.62
N PHE A 324 7.93 -0.27 -26.39
CA PHE A 324 6.56 -0.64 -25.99
C PHE A 324 6.38 -2.14 -25.78
N ALA A 325 6.74 -2.96 -26.77
CA ALA A 325 6.62 -4.41 -26.72
C ALA A 325 7.41 -5.02 -25.54
N LEU A 326 8.55 -4.41 -25.18
CA LEU A 326 9.37 -4.79 -24.05
C LEU A 326 8.72 -4.45 -22.72
N THR A 327 8.26 -3.20 -22.56
CA THR A 327 7.57 -2.76 -21.33
C THR A 327 6.28 -3.55 -21.11
N LEU A 328 5.49 -3.80 -22.16
CA LEU A 328 4.31 -4.65 -22.10
C LEU A 328 4.66 -6.10 -21.72
N SER A 329 5.73 -6.68 -22.29
CA SER A 329 6.23 -7.99 -21.88
C SER A 329 6.63 -8.05 -20.41
N LEU A 330 7.29 -7.01 -19.90
CA LEU A 330 7.68 -6.92 -18.49
C LEU A 330 6.46 -6.74 -17.60
N PHE A 331 5.44 -5.99 -18.03
CA PHE A 331 4.16 -5.89 -17.33
C PHE A 331 3.45 -7.24 -17.26
N LEU A 332 3.38 -7.99 -18.36
CA LEU A 332 2.79 -9.33 -18.39
C LEU A 332 3.55 -10.29 -17.50
N PHE A 333 4.87 -10.25 -17.55
CA PHE A 333 5.76 -11.01 -16.67
C PHE A 333 5.54 -10.65 -15.21
N ALA A 334 5.49 -9.35 -14.90
CA ALA A 334 5.23 -8.81 -13.57
C ALA A 334 3.88 -9.25 -13.02
N SER A 335 2.88 -9.32 -13.90
CA SER A 335 1.51 -9.79 -13.60
C SER A 335 1.40 -11.32 -13.55
N ARG A 336 2.52 -12.04 -13.53
CA ARG A 336 2.60 -13.52 -13.52
C ARG A 336 1.85 -14.22 -14.64
N THR A 337 1.82 -13.60 -15.81
CA THR A 337 1.21 -14.21 -16.99
C THR A 337 1.96 -15.51 -17.32
N PRO A 338 1.27 -16.67 -17.49
CA PRO A 338 1.92 -17.93 -17.79
C PRO A 338 2.81 -17.84 -19.05
N ARG A 339 3.97 -18.51 -19.03
CA ARG A 339 4.93 -18.52 -20.15
C ARG A 339 4.26 -18.80 -21.50
N ARG A 340 3.33 -19.76 -21.56
CA ARG A 340 2.61 -20.12 -22.79
C ARG A 340 1.83 -18.94 -23.37
N VAL A 341 1.18 -18.14 -22.52
CA VAL A 341 0.42 -16.96 -22.93
C VAL A 341 1.37 -15.89 -23.48
N ILE A 342 2.49 -15.64 -22.79
CA ILE A 342 3.54 -14.71 -23.28
C ILE A 342 4.10 -15.18 -24.63
N GLU A 343 4.33 -16.48 -24.82
CA GLU A 343 4.81 -17.02 -26.09
C GLU A 343 3.79 -16.87 -27.24
N VAL A 344 2.49 -16.99 -26.95
CA VAL A 344 1.43 -16.72 -27.93
C VAL A 344 1.43 -15.24 -28.31
N LEU A 345 1.38 -14.33 -27.33
CA LEU A 345 1.39 -12.88 -27.55
C LEU A 345 2.66 -12.42 -28.30
N SER A 346 3.79 -13.06 -28.02
CA SER A 346 5.04 -12.79 -28.73
C SER A 346 4.99 -13.22 -30.19
N ARG A 347 4.38 -14.38 -30.51
CA ARG A 347 4.17 -14.81 -31.90
C ARG A 347 3.18 -13.94 -32.65
N LEU A 348 2.21 -13.34 -31.95
CA LEU A 348 1.29 -12.33 -32.50
C LEU A 348 1.95 -10.96 -32.72
N GLY A 349 3.21 -10.78 -32.33
CA GLY A 349 3.93 -9.50 -32.49
C GLY A 349 3.51 -8.42 -31.49
N LEU A 350 2.78 -8.78 -30.43
CA LEU A 350 2.31 -7.83 -29.41
C LEU A 350 3.38 -7.58 -28.34
N CYS A 351 4.25 -8.55 -28.08
CA CYS A 351 5.27 -8.47 -27.05
C CYS A 351 6.57 -9.17 -27.45
N VAL A 352 7.66 -9.00 -26.69
CA VAL A 352 8.92 -9.73 -26.90
C VAL A 352 8.84 -11.17 -26.37
N SER A 353 9.80 -12.01 -26.79
CA SER A 353 9.83 -13.42 -26.38
C SER A 353 10.18 -13.60 -24.91
N TYR A 354 9.67 -14.68 -24.29
CA TYR A 354 9.94 -14.99 -22.87
C TYR A 354 11.45 -15.11 -22.57
N MET A 355 12.25 -15.65 -23.50
CA MET A 355 13.71 -15.70 -23.35
C MET A 355 14.35 -14.31 -23.33
N THR A 356 13.78 -13.35 -24.07
CA THR A 356 14.23 -11.96 -24.04
C THR A 356 13.93 -11.31 -22.69
N ILE A 357 12.75 -11.60 -22.13
CA ILE A 357 12.35 -11.16 -20.79
C ILE A 357 13.35 -11.65 -19.74
N LEU A 358 13.65 -12.95 -19.71
CA LEU A 358 14.59 -13.52 -18.73
C LEU A 358 16.00 -12.90 -18.82
N ARG A 359 16.51 -12.66 -20.03
CA ARG A 359 17.81 -11.99 -20.23
C ARG A 359 17.79 -10.58 -19.63
N ILE A 360 16.72 -9.84 -19.86
CA ILE A 360 16.56 -8.47 -19.39
C ILE A 360 16.40 -8.40 -17.87
N VAL A 361 15.60 -9.30 -17.30
CA VAL A 361 15.43 -9.45 -15.85
C VAL A 361 16.78 -9.78 -15.20
N LYS A 362 17.60 -10.65 -15.80
CA LYS A 362 18.97 -10.93 -15.34
C LYS A 362 19.90 -9.71 -15.45
N ASP A 363 19.83 -8.95 -16.54
CA ASP A 363 20.63 -7.74 -16.74
C ASP A 363 20.22 -6.62 -15.76
N LEU A 364 18.92 -6.46 -15.52
CA LEU A 364 18.37 -5.54 -14.52
C LEU A 364 18.87 -5.87 -13.11
N SER A 365 18.84 -7.16 -12.72
CA SER A 365 19.32 -7.58 -11.40
C SER A 365 20.82 -7.34 -11.23
N LYS A 366 21.64 -7.62 -12.24
CA LYS A 366 23.08 -7.26 -12.22
C LYS A 366 23.31 -5.75 -12.05
N LYS A 367 22.49 -4.92 -12.71
CA LYS A 367 22.57 -3.46 -12.57
C LYS A 367 22.11 -3.02 -11.17
N ALA A 368 21.04 -3.62 -10.64
CA ALA A 368 20.58 -3.38 -9.27
C ALA A 368 21.66 -3.72 -8.24
N GLN A 369 22.34 -4.87 -8.38
CA GLN A 369 23.47 -5.26 -7.54
C GLN A 369 24.64 -4.26 -7.61
N LYS A 370 25.01 -3.78 -8.81
CA LYS A 370 26.03 -2.73 -8.96
C LYS A 370 25.60 -1.41 -8.32
N GLN A 371 24.33 -1.05 -8.44
CA GLN A 371 23.76 0.14 -7.80
C GLN A 371 23.77 0.03 -6.27
N ALA A 372 23.38 -1.13 -5.72
CA ALA A 372 23.45 -1.41 -4.29
C ALA A 372 24.88 -1.34 -3.75
N ARG A 373 25.85 -1.93 -4.47
CA ARG A 373 27.28 -1.80 -4.13
C ARG A 373 27.73 -0.35 -4.17
N SER A 374 27.40 0.39 -5.22
CA SER A 374 27.80 1.79 -5.37
C SER A 374 27.19 2.67 -4.28
N ALA A 375 25.94 2.41 -3.90
CA ALA A 375 25.28 3.10 -2.81
C ALA A 375 26.01 2.84 -1.48
N MET A 376 26.21 1.57 -1.10
CA MET A 376 26.91 1.23 0.15
C MET A 376 28.32 1.78 0.28
N LEU A 377 29.01 2.04 -0.84
CA LEU A 377 30.36 2.61 -0.84
C LEU A 377 30.38 4.15 -0.91
N ASP A 378 29.22 4.78 -1.06
CA ASP A 378 29.09 6.23 -1.04
C ASP A 378 29.24 6.74 0.41
N LYS A 379 30.36 7.39 0.68
CA LYS A 379 30.71 7.92 2.01
C LYS A 379 29.89 9.15 2.39
N THR A 380 29.18 9.77 1.45
CA THR A 380 28.33 10.95 1.71
C THR A 380 26.95 10.57 2.25
N LYS A 381 26.62 9.27 2.22
CA LYS A 381 25.30 8.73 2.52
C LYS A 381 25.34 7.71 3.65
N ILE A 382 24.30 7.70 4.47
CA ILE A 382 24.15 6.75 5.56
C ILE A 382 23.19 5.65 5.15
N HIS A 383 23.58 4.41 5.44
CA HIS A 383 22.86 3.22 5.03
C HIS A 383 22.47 2.36 6.24
N VAL A 384 21.25 1.86 6.21
CA VAL A 384 20.72 0.90 7.18
C VAL A 384 20.39 -0.39 6.44
N PHE A 385 20.72 -1.53 7.06
CA PHE A 385 20.40 -2.84 6.50
C PHE A 385 19.21 -3.44 7.23
N GLY A 386 18.11 -3.69 6.54
CA GLY A 386 16.95 -4.42 7.06
C GLY A 386 16.84 -5.78 6.39
N TYR A 387 16.46 -6.82 7.11
CA TYR A 387 16.25 -8.13 6.52
C TYR A 387 15.29 -8.97 7.36
N ASP A 388 14.67 -9.96 6.70
CA ASP A 388 13.69 -10.84 7.34
C ASP A 388 13.57 -12.18 6.58
N ASN A 389 12.93 -13.16 7.24
CA ASN A 389 12.72 -14.51 6.75
C ASN A 389 11.46 -14.68 5.91
N ILE A 390 11.63 -15.49 4.88
CA ILE A 390 10.59 -16.00 4.01
C ILE A 390 10.43 -17.48 4.33
N ASN A 391 9.47 -17.80 5.18
CA ASN A 391 9.11 -19.17 5.51
C ASN A 391 7.94 -19.63 4.64
N TRP A 392 8.03 -20.83 4.07
CA TRP A 392 6.91 -21.49 3.38
C TRP A 392 6.93 -23.00 3.59
N GLN A 393 5.75 -23.61 3.56
CA GLN A 393 5.61 -25.06 3.61
C GLN A 393 5.73 -25.64 2.21
N GLN A 394 6.72 -26.51 1.99
CA GLN A 394 6.82 -27.26 0.75
C GLN A 394 5.89 -28.47 0.81
N LYS A 395 4.71 -28.33 0.18
CA LYS A 395 3.76 -29.45 0.04
C LYS A 395 4.36 -30.51 -0.91
N VAL A 396 4.31 -31.77 -0.49
CA VAL A 396 4.69 -32.91 -1.32
C VAL A 396 3.44 -33.37 -2.08
N ASN A 397 3.46 -33.33 -3.41
CA ASN A 397 2.30 -33.69 -4.23
C ASN A 397 1.96 -35.19 -4.20
N ASN A 398 2.94 -36.06 -3.95
CA ASN A 398 2.75 -37.51 -3.79
C ASN A 398 3.23 -37.92 -2.40
N VAL A 399 2.29 -38.13 -1.48
CA VAL A 399 2.59 -38.59 -0.11
C VAL A 399 3.01 -40.06 -0.18
N GLY A 400 4.32 -40.31 -0.23
CA GLY A 400 4.91 -41.63 -0.04
C GLY A 400 5.46 -41.79 1.38
N THR A 401 5.77 -43.02 1.79
CA THR A 401 6.26 -43.37 3.15
C THR A 401 7.60 -42.73 3.57
N GLY A 402 8.25 -41.95 2.70
CA GLY A 402 9.48 -41.20 2.98
C GLY A 402 9.45 -39.71 2.60
N HIS A 403 8.30 -39.16 2.21
CA HIS A 403 8.20 -37.75 1.79
C HIS A 403 7.22 -36.97 2.67
N THR A 404 7.75 -36.32 3.70
CA THR A 404 7.00 -35.42 4.58
C THR A 404 7.04 -33.99 4.05
N THR A 405 5.99 -33.22 4.35
CA THR A 405 6.01 -31.77 4.15
C THR A 405 7.11 -31.16 5.00
N ALA A 406 7.99 -30.37 4.40
CA ALA A 406 9.07 -29.69 5.10
C ALA A 406 8.87 -28.18 5.05
N MET A 407 9.13 -27.52 6.18
CA MET A 407 9.29 -26.06 6.19
C MET A 407 10.60 -25.70 5.49
N LYS A 408 10.53 -24.73 4.60
CA LYS A 408 11.69 -24.12 3.96
C LYS A 408 11.77 -22.66 4.38
N ALA A 409 13.00 -22.21 4.64
CA ALA A 409 13.32 -20.84 5.00
C ALA A 409 14.25 -20.26 3.92
N ALA A 410 14.05 -18.99 3.61
CA ALA A 410 14.94 -18.16 2.82
C ALA A 410 14.98 -16.78 3.46
N THR A 411 15.94 -15.94 3.10
CA THR A 411 16.07 -14.59 3.69
C THR A 411 16.07 -13.54 2.58
N HIS A 412 15.34 -12.45 2.78
CA HIS A 412 15.40 -11.27 1.89
C HIS A 412 15.93 -10.08 2.67
N GLY A 413 16.81 -9.30 2.04
CA GLY A 413 17.43 -8.12 2.63
C GLY A 413 17.15 -6.87 1.80
N THR A 414 17.22 -5.72 2.46
CA THR A 414 16.98 -4.40 1.87
C THR A 414 17.95 -3.40 2.48
N ILE A 415 18.48 -2.50 1.65
CA ILE A 415 19.33 -1.38 2.08
C ILE A 415 18.51 -0.10 1.97
N TYR A 416 18.55 0.71 3.02
CA TYR A 416 17.85 1.98 3.11
C TYR A 416 18.87 3.13 3.16
N GLU A 417 18.76 4.09 2.25
CA GLU A 417 19.51 5.35 2.33
C GLU A 417 18.75 6.30 3.27
N VAL A 418 19.28 6.53 4.46
CA VAL A 418 18.63 7.32 5.52
C VAL A 418 19.29 8.69 5.66
N ASP A 419 18.48 9.68 6.04
CA ASP A 419 18.93 11.04 6.32
C ASP A 419 18.84 11.31 7.83
N PRO A 420 19.98 11.47 8.54
CA PRO A 420 19.99 11.71 9.98
C PRO A 420 19.58 13.13 10.39
N SER A 421 19.12 13.96 9.46
CA SER A 421 18.69 15.32 9.72
C SER A 421 17.38 15.38 10.52
N THR A 422 17.27 16.37 11.40
CA THR A 422 16.04 16.69 12.14
C THR A 422 15.56 18.10 11.83
N LYS A 423 14.25 18.34 11.93
CA LYS A 423 13.65 19.67 11.77
C LYS A 423 12.36 19.76 12.59
N LEU A 424 12.31 20.71 13.53
CA LEU A 424 11.09 21.04 14.25
C LEU A 424 10.08 21.73 13.32
N HIS A 425 8.82 21.38 13.48
CA HIS A 425 7.69 22.13 12.96
C HIS A 425 7.37 23.30 13.89
N GLU A 426 7.20 24.50 13.35
CA GLU A 426 6.89 25.71 14.11
C GLU A 426 5.37 25.94 14.20
N GLY A 427 4.94 26.68 15.24
CA GLY A 427 3.56 27.13 15.41
C GLY A 427 2.87 26.53 16.64
N PRO A 428 1.72 27.09 17.04
CA PRO A 428 0.98 26.67 18.24
C PRO A 428 0.49 25.22 18.16
N LYS A 429 0.26 24.71 16.94
CA LYS A 429 -0.13 23.32 16.69
C LYS A 429 0.98 22.31 17.03
N HIS A 430 2.25 22.70 16.94
CA HIS A 430 3.39 21.78 16.99
C HIS A 430 4.27 22.05 18.23
N PRO A 431 3.79 21.77 19.45
CA PRO A 431 4.56 22.02 20.65
C PRO A 431 5.81 21.12 20.72
N VAL A 432 6.81 21.55 21.51
CA VAL A 432 8.07 20.82 21.72
C VAL A 432 8.09 20.20 23.12
N CYS A 433 8.78 19.07 23.28
CA CYS A 433 8.91 18.37 24.55
C CYS A 433 9.62 19.23 25.62
N HIS A 434 9.36 18.91 26.89
CA HIS A 434 10.12 19.54 27.98
C HIS A 434 11.62 19.20 27.85
N PRO A 435 12.57 20.13 28.10
CA PRO A 435 14.00 19.88 27.93
C PRO A 435 14.52 18.67 28.73
N GLN A 436 13.90 18.38 29.87
CA GLN A 436 14.28 17.23 30.69
C GLN A 436 13.96 15.88 30.01
N VAL A 437 12.82 15.76 29.33
CA VAL A 437 12.47 14.55 28.52
C VAL A 437 13.56 14.28 27.49
N PHE A 438 13.99 15.34 26.81
CA PHE A 438 15.05 15.27 25.81
C PHE A 438 16.39 14.82 26.42
N LYS A 439 16.81 15.42 27.55
CA LYS A 439 18.05 15.08 28.25
C LYS A 439 18.03 13.66 28.81
N ASP A 440 16.91 13.23 29.38
CA ASP A 440 16.77 11.90 29.95
C ASP A 440 16.71 10.82 28.87
N LEU A 441 16.18 11.15 27.69
CA LEU A 441 16.17 10.20 26.58
C LEU A 441 17.51 10.15 25.85
N LEU A 442 18.06 11.31 25.47
CA LEU A 442 19.16 11.42 24.52
C LEU A 442 20.47 11.89 25.13
N GLY A 443 20.54 12.25 26.42
CA GLY A 443 21.74 12.75 27.09
C GLY A 443 21.93 14.27 26.97
N GLU A 444 22.71 14.85 27.88
CA GLU A 444 22.98 16.30 27.92
C GLU A 444 23.89 16.79 26.78
N ASP A 445 24.69 15.89 26.21
CA ASP A 445 25.59 16.14 25.08
C ASP A 445 24.86 16.19 23.74
N MET A 446 23.58 15.81 23.70
CA MET A 446 22.79 15.84 22.48
C MET A 446 22.30 17.28 22.19
N PRO A 447 22.57 17.84 21.00
CA PRO A 447 22.06 19.16 20.65
C PRO A 447 20.55 19.12 20.38
N LEU A 448 19.84 20.16 20.84
CA LEU A 448 18.40 20.30 20.63
C LEU A 448 18.07 20.51 19.14
N PRO A 449 17.01 19.87 18.62
CA PRO A 449 16.47 20.15 17.29
C PRO A 449 16.08 21.63 17.12
N THR A 450 16.15 22.12 15.88
CA THR A 450 15.77 23.50 15.54
C THR A 450 14.74 23.52 14.42
N ALA A 451 14.10 24.66 14.18
CA ALA A 451 13.18 24.85 13.05
C ALA A 451 13.87 24.79 11.68
N THR A 452 15.18 25.06 11.64
CA THR A 452 16.00 24.83 10.45
C THR A 452 16.48 23.37 10.42
N PRO A 453 16.50 22.71 9.24
CA PRO A 453 17.05 21.37 9.13
C PRO A 453 18.50 21.32 9.61
N THR A 454 18.78 20.49 10.62
CA THR A 454 20.13 20.28 11.15
C THR A 454 20.53 18.82 11.02
N SER A 455 21.76 18.56 10.58
CA SER A 455 22.37 17.23 10.56
C SER A 455 23.62 17.23 11.42
N LEU A 456 23.76 16.19 12.25
CA LEU A 456 24.97 15.94 13.03
C LEU A 456 26.01 15.10 12.26
N VAL A 457 25.63 14.61 11.09
CA VAL A 457 26.51 13.87 10.18
C VAL A 457 26.73 14.76 8.96
N SER A 458 27.93 15.34 8.86
CA SER A 458 28.31 16.15 7.70
C SER A 458 28.64 15.25 6.51
N ALA A 459 28.02 15.51 5.36
CA ALA A 459 28.30 14.79 4.12
C ALA A 459 29.70 15.10 3.55
N ASP A 460 30.30 16.22 3.97
CA ASP A 460 31.58 16.71 3.45
C ASP A 460 32.79 16.12 4.21
N ASP A 461 32.58 15.55 5.40
CA ASP A 461 33.65 14.97 6.21
C ASP A 461 33.77 13.46 5.99
N ILE A 462 34.60 13.10 5.02
CA ILE A 462 34.86 11.71 4.60
C ILE A 462 35.49 10.87 5.73
N ALA A 463 36.17 11.49 6.71
CA ALA A 463 36.83 10.80 7.82
C ALA A 463 35.91 10.62 9.04
N LEU A 464 34.80 11.36 9.09
CA LEU A 464 33.87 11.40 10.23
C LEU A 464 33.46 10.00 10.70
N MET A 465 33.05 9.12 9.79
CA MET A 465 32.55 7.79 10.16
C MET A 465 33.59 6.94 10.90
N SER A 466 34.86 7.02 10.51
CA SER A 466 35.96 6.28 11.17
C SER A 466 36.18 6.78 12.61
N THR A 467 36.12 8.10 12.80
CA THR A 467 36.19 8.72 14.13
C THR A 467 34.99 8.31 14.99
N LEU A 468 33.78 8.38 14.43
CA LEU A 468 32.55 7.96 15.13
C LEU A 468 32.55 6.48 15.49
N ARG A 469 33.06 5.62 14.61
CA ARG A 469 33.23 4.18 14.84
C ARG A 469 34.17 3.93 16.03
N THR A 470 35.30 4.61 16.08
CA THR A 470 36.28 4.51 17.17
C THR A 470 35.67 4.98 18.49
N GLU A 471 34.99 6.13 18.47
CA GLU A 471 34.36 6.69 19.66
C GLU A 471 33.24 5.80 20.21
N ARG A 472 32.38 5.26 19.32
CA ARG A 472 31.39 4.25 19.69
C ARG A 472 32.04 3.05 20.40
N ASP A 473 33.12 2.52 19.84
CA ASP A 473 33.79 1.34 20.40
C ASP A 473 34.44 1.63 21.76
N ARG A 474 34.88 2.87 21.99
CA ARG A 474 35.33 3.35 23.30
C ARG A 474 34.17 3.46 24.29
N MET A 475 33.06 4.09 23.89
CA MET A 475 31.87 4.27 24.75
C MET A 475 31.23 2.94 25.16
N ARG A 476 31.16 1.96 24.25
CA ARG A 476 30.64 0.62 24.54
C ARG A 476 31.41 -0.13 25.64
N LYS A 477 32.73 0.11 25.74
CA LYS A 477 33.59 -0.51 26.77
C LYS A 477 33.45 0.16 28.13
N ARG A 478 33.02 1.43 28.18
CA ARG A 478 32.84 2.16 29.43
C ARG A 478 31.79 1.47 30.31
N ALA A 479 32.07 1.41 31.61
CA ALA A 479 31.11 0.95 32.61
C ALA A 479 29.82 1.80 32.57
N LEU A 480 28.67 1.15 32.78
CA LEU A 480 27.42 1.87 33.01
C LEU A 480 27.46 2.60 34.37
N PRO A 481 26.60 3.62 34.60
CA PRO A 481 26.52 4.28 35.89
C PRO A 481 26.35 3.30 37.06
N THR A 482 27.05 3.56 38.16
CA THR A 482 26.97 2.75 39.39
C THR A 482 25.57 2.84 39.99
N HIS A 483 25.00 1.71 40.41
CA HIS A 483 23.66 1.60 41.00
C HIS A 483 22.48 2.02 40.12
N LEU A 484 22.62 1.93 38.79
CA LEU A 484 21.53 2.18 37.84
C LEU A 484 20.24 1.42 38.24
N GLN A 485 19.13 2.13 38.38
CA GLN A 485 17.80 1.61 38.71
C GLN A 485 16.87 1.65 37.48
N PRO A 486 15.76 0.88 37.47
CA PRO A 486 14.77 0.96 36.41
C PRO A 486 14.25 2.38 36.19
N ALA A 487 14.04 3.14 37.27
CA ALA A 487 13.52 4.50 37.20
C ALA A 487 14.44 5.44 36.41
N ASP A 488 15.76 5.31 36.53
CA ASP A 488 16.73 6.17 35.83
C ASP A 488 16.60 6.10 34.29
N ILE A 489 16.03 5.02 33.75
CA ILE A 489 15.87 4.78 32.32
C ILE A 489 14.41 4.94 31.89
N LEU A 490 13.47 4.46 32.72
CA LEU A 490 12.07 4.26 32.34
C LEU A 490 11.12 5.32 32.87
N LEU A 491 11.45 5.99 33.99
CA LEU A 491 10.52 6.86 34.72
C LEU A 491 11.11 8.26 34.91
N GLY A 492 10.31 9.26 34.61
CA GLY A 492 10.57 10.64 35.00
C GLY A 492 9.27 11.43 34.94
N ASP A 493 9.04 12.32 35.91
CA ASP A 493 7.80 13.10 36.02
C ASP A 493 7.46 13.83 34.71
N GLN A 494 8.50 14.30 34.01
CA GLN A 494 8.34 14.98 32.72
C GLN A 494 8.06 14.02 31.56
N ASP A 495 8.52 12.76 31.62
CA ASP A 495 8.16 11.72 30.66
C ASP A 495 6.68 11.33 30.83
N GLU A 496 6.19 11.25 32.06
CA GLU A 496 4.78 10.94 32.34
C GLU A 496 3.86 12.07 31.86
N GLU A 497 4.18 13.33 32.19
CA GLU A 497 3.44 14.50 31.70
C GLU A 497 3.46 14.55 30.16
N HIS A 498 4.57 14.17 29.52
CA HIS A 498 4.64 14.07 28.06
C HIS A 498 3.62 13.08 27.48
N ILE A 499 3.47 11.91 28.11
CA ILE A 499 2.49 10.88 27.69
C ILE A 499 1.06 11.34 27.95
N VAL A 500 0.78 11.97 29.11
CA VAL A 500 -0.56 12.51 29.42
C VAL A 500 -0.98 13.53 28.37
N LEU A 501 -0.09 14.47 28.02
CA LEU A 501 -0.37 15.47 27.00
C LEU A 501 -0.53 14.87 25.59
N ALA A 502 0.20 13.79 25.28
CA ALA A 502 0.02 13.07 24.03
C ALA A 502 -1.36 12.41 23.94
N ILE A 503 -1.79 11.73 25.01
CA ILE A 503 -3.11 11.10 25.07
C ILE A 503 -4.22 12.16 25.04
N LEU A 504 -4.05 13.27 25.75
CA LEU A 504 -4.98 14.42 25.70
C LEU A 504 -5.16 14.95 24.28
N SER A 505 -4.06 15.11 23.52
CA SER A 505 -4.13 15.47 22.10
C SER A 505 -4.95 14.47 21.29
N HIS A 506 -4.74 13.17 21.48
CA HIS A 506 -5.48 12.13 20.75
C HIS A 506 -6.96 12.09 21.12
N VAL A 507 -7.29 12.23 22.41
CA VAL A 507 -8.66 12.27 22.92
C VAL A 507 -9.42 13.47 22.34
N ARG A 508 -8.81 14.67 22.35
CA ARG A 508 -9.38 15.88 21.74
C ARG A 508 -9.63 15.69 20.25
N THR A 509 -8.64 15.16 19.53
CA THR A 509 -8.73 14.91 18.09
C THR A 509 -9.85 13.93 17.77
N ALA A 510 -9.95 12.81 18.48
CA ALA A 510 -10.99 11.80 18.29
C ALA A 510 -12.40 12.36 18.57
N PHE A 511 -12.54 13.23 19.57
CA PHE A 511 -13.81 13.88 19.88
C PHE A 511 -14.27 14.83 18.77
N LEU A 512 -13.38 15.71 18.30
CA LEU A 512 -13.71 16.69 17.25
C LEU A 512 -13.99 16.02 15.89
N GLN A 513 -13.30 14.91 15.58
CA GLN A 513 -13.63 14.11 14.40
C GLN A 513 -15.06 13.54 14.43
N ARG A 514 -15.63 13.32 15.62
CA ARG A 514 -17.00 12.79 15.77
C ARG A 514 -18.07 13.88 15.68
N TYR A 515 -17.81 15.06 16.22
CA TYR A 515 -18.70 16.22 16.24
C TYR A 515 -18.25 17.25 15.19
N SER A 516 -18.45 16.91 13.91
CA SER A 516 -18.02 17.74 12.78
C SER A 516 -18.72 19.09 12.66
N THR A 517 -19.76 19.34 13.46
CA THR A 517 -20.47 20.61 13.56
C THR A 517 -19.74 21.63 14.44
N ILE A 518 -18.82 21.18 15.31
CA ILE A 518 -17.95 22.04 16.10
C ILE A 518 -16.83 22.54 15.20
N ASP A 519 -16.96 23.76 14.68
CA ASP A 519 -15.97 24.39 13.80
C ASP A 519 -15.13 25.40 14.60
N PHE A 520 -14.04 24.93 15.21
CA PHE A 520 -12.99 25.82 15.69
C PHE A 520 -12.19 26.34 14.50
N ASP A 521 -11.80 27.62 14.52
CA ASP A 521 -10.91 28.14 13.49
C ASP A 521 -9.53 27.48 13.62
N THR A 522 -9.32 26.40 12.86
CA THR A 522 -8.08 25.61 12.88
C THR A 522 -6.80 26.42 12.62
N SER A 523 -6.91 27.63 12.06
CA SER A 523 -5.78 28.53 11.83
C SER A 523 -5.42 29.39 13.04
N ALA A 524 -6.40 29.75 13.88
CA ALA A 524 -6.22 30.56 15.09
C ALA A 524 -6.22 29.72 16.38
N GLU A 525 -6.98 28.63 16.40
CA GLU A 525 -7.30 27.78 17.56
C GLU A 525 -6.99 26.30 17.28
N PRO A 526 -5.72 25.92 17.02
CA PRO A 526 -5.39 24.54 16.71
C PRO A 526 -5.33 23.67 17.98
N VAL A 527 -5.91 22.46 17.91
CA VAL A 527 -5.60 21.42 18.90
C VAL A 527 -4.10 21.11 18.84
N PRO A 528 -3.37 21.26 19.96
CA PRO A 528 -1.93 20.97 19.98
C PRO A 528 -1.69 19.48 19.72
N GLU A 529 -0.82 19.18 18.77
CA GLU A 529 -0.34 17.83 18.51
C GLU A 529 0.57 17.35 19.66
N PRO A 530 0.83 16.03 19.79
CA PRO A 530 1.72 15.57 20.83
C PRO A 530 3.13 16.12 20.62
N ARG A 531 3.78 16.47 21.73
CA ARG A 531 4.99 17.30 21.75
C ARG A 531 6.15 16.65 20.99
N GLN A 532 6.75 17.41 20.07
CA GLN A 532 7.89 16.96 19.26
C GLN A 532 9.12 16.67 20.12
N VAL A 533 9.82 15.57 19.84
CA VAL A 533 11.09 15.20 20.51
C VAL A 533 12.24 15.17 19.50
N TRP A 534 12.12 14.39 18.42
CA TRP A 534 13.13 14.30 17.35
C TRP A 534 12.46 14.08 15.99
N PRO A 535 11.72 15.05 15.45
CA PRO A 535 11.07 14.93 14.15
C PRO A 535 12.09 14.84 13.01
N GLN A 536 11.94 13.85 12.13
CA GLN A 536 12.77 13.66 10.96
C GLN A 536 12.38 14.60 9.82
N VAL A 537 13.35 14.98 8.99
CA VAL A 537 13.08 15.81 7.81
C VAL A 537 12.20 15.06 6.81
N LEU A 538 11.18 15.73 6.28
CA LEU A 538 10.31 15.19 5.25
C LEU A 538 11.04 14.99 3.92
N ARG A 539 11.55 13.78 3.67
CA ARG A 539 12.23 13.38 2.43
C ARG A 539 11.86 11.96 2.03
N ARG A 540 11.90 11.70 0.72
CA ARG A 540 11.72 10.34 0.21
C ARG A 540 12.94 9.48 0.52
N THR A 541 12.75 8.43 1.31
CA THR A 541 13.80 7.42 1.54
C THR A 541 13.96 6.56 0.30
N LYS A 542 15.21 6.35 -0.12
CA LYS A 542 15.54 5.41 -1.19
C LYS A 542 15.69 4.00 -0.62
N VAL A 543 14.95 3.06 -1.21
CA VAL A 543 14.90 1.66 -0.80
C VAL A 543 15.59 0.82 -1.87
N ILE A 544 16.51 -0.06 -1.48
CA ILE A 544 17.30 -0.87 -2.41
C ILE A 544 17.15 -2.35 -2.00
N PRO A 545 16.21 -3.09 -2.60
CA PRO A 545 16.01 -4.50 -2.27
C PRO A 545 17.17 -5.36 -2.81
N LEU A 546 17.50 -6.43 -2.08
CA LEU A 546 18.59 -7.35 -2.39
C LEU A 546 18.06 -8.71 -2.91
N PRO A 547 18.91 -9.56 -3.48
CA PRO A 547 18.52 -10.92 -3.87
C PRO A 547 17.93 -11.73 -2.71
N VAL A 548 17.01 -12.66 -2.97
CA VAL A 548 16.65 -13.67 -1.96
C VAL A 548 17.79 -14.67 -1.79
N LEU A 549 18.16 -14.98 -0.54
CA LEU A 549 19.15 -15.98 -0.17
C LEU A 549 18.49 -17.27 0.31
N ASP A 550 19.02 -18.42 -0.09
CA ASP A 550 18.63 -19.74 0.43
C ASP A 550 19.41 -20.04 1.72
N VAL A 551 19.22 -19.20 2.73
CA VAL A 551 19.86 -19.30 4.05
C VAL A 551 18.76 -19.25 5.10
N ASP A 552 18.85 -20.13 6.10
CA ASP A 552 17.99 -20.12 7.27
C ASP A 552 18.63 -19.26 8.36
N GLU A 553 17.99 -18.13 8.67
CA GLU A 553 18.41 -17.19 9.69
C GLU A 553 18.05 -17.65 11.11
N GLY A 554 17.34 -18.77 11.30
CA GLY A 554 16.91 -19.26 12.62
C GLY A 554 18.05 -19.56 13.61
N THR A 555 19.31 -19.52 13.16
CA THR A 555 20.51 -19.79 13.95
C THR A 555 21.54 -18.66 13.86
N THR A 556 22.42 -18.57 14.87
CA THR A 556 23.58 -17.66 14.86
C THR A 556 24.45 -17.86 13.61
N LYS A 557 24.73 -19.11 13.24
CA LYS A 557 25.53 -19.44 12.05
C LYS A 557 24.83 -18.97 10.77
N GLY A 558 23.51 -19.16 10.68
CA GLY A 558 22.67 -18.68 9.60
C GLY A 558 22.76 -17.18 9.41
N ASN A 559 22.56 -16.42 10.49
CA ASN A 559 22.69 -14.95 10.49
C ASN A 559 24.06 -14.48 9.99
N LEU A 560 25.15 -15.07 10.47
CA LEU A 560 26.50 -14.73 9.99
C LEU A 560 26.67 -15.07 8.51
N GLU A 561 26.07 -16.16 8.04
CA GLU A 561 26.09 -16.55 6.62
C GLU A 561 25.27 -15.57 5.76
N VAL A 562 24.12 -15.05 6.23
CA VAL A 562 23.36 -13.99 5.54
C VAL A 562 24.24 -12.78 5.25
N PHE A 563 24.96 -12.29 6.26
CA PHE A 563 25.89 -11.16 6.10
C PHE A 563 27.02 -11.47 5.12
N LYS A 564 27.59 -12.67 5.21
CA LYS A 564 28.65 -13.12 4.31
C LYS A 564 28.18 -13.18 2.87
N GLN A 565 27.00 -13.76 2.62
CA GLN A 565 26.40 -13.84 1.31
C GLN A 565 26.14 -12.44 0.74
N TYR A 566 25.41 -11.58 1.44
CA TYR A 566 25.11 -10.24 0.93
C TYR A 566 26.34 -9.38 0.74
N PHE A 567 27.16 -9.22 1.77
CA PHE A 567 28.19 -8.19 1.73
C PHE A 567 29.52 -8.68 1.16
N ARG A 568 29.93 -9.92 1.40
CA ARG A 568 31.21 -10.45 0.90
C ARG A 568 31.08 -11.01 -0.52
N PHE A 569 30.02 -11.78 -0.80
CA PHE A 569 29.87 -12.43 -2.11
C PHE A 569 29.06 -11.61 -3.10
N HIS A 570 27.86 -11.15 -2.74
CA HIS A 570 27.00 -10.39 -3.64
C HIS A 570 27.51 -8.97 -3.86
N LEU A 571 27.64 -8.16 -2.81
CA LEU A 571 28.05 -6.76 -2.95
C LEU A 571 29.56 -6.58 -3.00
N SER A 572 30.34 -7.60 -2.61
CA SER A 572 31.81 -7.61 -2.56
C SER A 572 32.45 -6.44 -1.79
N ILE A 573 31.79 -5.99 -0.72
CA ILE A 573 32.20 -4.85 0.10
C ILE A 573 33.63 -5.10 0.65
N PRO A 574 34.56 -4.13 0.47
CA PRO A 574 35.95 -4.29 0.89
C PRO A 574 36.09 -4.24 2.42
N ASP A 575 37.15 -4.84 2.96
CA ASP A 575 37.39 -4.89 4.41
C ASP A 575 37.55 -3.50 5.07
N SER A 576 38.03 -2.50 4.31
CA SER A 576 38.15 -1.12 4.79
C SER A 576 36.81 -0.51 5.22
N PHE A 577 35.71 -0.89 4.57
CA PHE A 577 34.37 -0.45 4.98
C PHE A 577 34.08 -0.84 6.42
N TRP A 578 34.43 -2.06 6.81
CA TRP A 578 34.20 -2.61 8.16
C TRP A 578 35.19 -2.12 9.20
N LYS A 579 36.27 -1.44 8.81
CA LYS A 579 37.16 -0.69 9.72
C LYS A 579 36.58 0.67 10.05
N GLU A 580 35.95 1.30 9.06
CA GLU A 580 35.58 2.72 9.11
C GLU A 580 34.11 2.96 9.50
N ASN A 581 33.19 2.03 9.26
CA ASN A 581 31.74 2.33 9.31
C ASN A 581 31.00 1.55 10.38
N VAL A 582 29.94 2.14 10.93
CA VAL A 582 28.94 1.44 11.75
C VAL A 582 27.77 1.07 10.87
N LEU A 583 27.40 -0.20 10.80
CA LEU A 583 26.24 -0.66 10.02
C LEU A 583 25.06 -0.93 10.96
N PHE A 584 24.12 0.00 11.03
CA PHE A 584 22.85 -0.25 11.69
C PHE A 584 22.08 -1.33 10.96
N THR A 585 21.61 -2.32 11.72
CA THR A 585 20.91 -3.50 11.19
C THR A 585 19.57 -3.62 11.90
N SER A 586 18.47 -3.63 11.15
CA SER A 586 17.11 -3.80 11.66
C SER A 586 16.59 -5.18 11.29
N ALA A 587 16.13 -5.94 12.28
CA ALA A 587 15.50 -7.25 12.09
C ALA A 587 14.50 -7.52 13.22
N ASP A 588 13.79 -8.64 13.16
CA ASP A 588 12.96 -9.07 14.29
C ASP A 588 13.81 -9.31 15.56
N VAL A 589 13.16 -9.35 16.72
CA VAL A 589 13.84 -9.51 18.02
C VAL A 589 14.67 -10.80 18.08
N TYR A 590 14.18 -11.88 17.47
CA TYR A 590 14.85 -13.18 17.54
C TYR A 590 16.16 -13.17 16.74
N SER A 591 16.12 -12.61 15.55
CA SER A 591 17.27 -12.36 14.69
C SER A 591 18.29 -11.43 15.32
N VAL A 592 17.84 -10.34 15.94
CA VAL A 592 18.71 -9.42 16.68
C VAL A 592 19.44 -10.12 17.82
N GLU A 593 18.74 -10.99 18.57
CA GLU A 593 19.35 -11.82 19.61
C GLU A 593 20.47 -12.72 19.03
N LYS A 594 20.23 -13.35 17.87
CA LYS A 594 21.23 -14.19 17.20
C LYS A 594 22.42 -13.38 16.67
N LEU A 595 22.19 -12.18 16.15
CA LEU A 595 23.28 -11.27 15.76
C LEU A 595 24.14 -10.88 16.96
N LYS A 596 23.54 -10.47 18.08
CA LYS A 596 24.27 -10.14 19.31
C LYS A 596 25.03 -11.34 19.87
N HIS A 597 24.43 -12.52 19.84
CA HIS A 597 25.14 -13.75 20.21
C HIS A 597 26.33 -14.02 19.27
N GLY A 598 26.16 -13.81 17.95
CA GLY A 598 27.24 -13.87 16.97
C GLY A 598 28.37 -12.90 17.28
N GLN A 599 28.04 -11.65 17.65
CA GLN A 599 29.02 -10.66 18.09
C GLN A 599 29.77 -11.13 19.33
N LYS A 600 29.07 -11.65 20.34
CA LYS A 600 29.68 -12.19 21.57
C LYS A 600 30.67 -13.32 21.26
N VAL A 601 30.30 -14.28 20.42
CA VAL A 601 31.18 -15.40 20.03
C VAL A 601 32.41 -14.93 19.24
N ARG A 602 32.28 -13.85 18.46
CA ARG A 602 33.37 -13.29 17.64
C ARG A 602 34.27 -12.28 18.36
N GLN A 603 34.02 -11.97 19.64
CA GLN A 603 34.84 -11.00 20.39
C GLN A 603 36.33 -11.36 20.46
N LEU A 604 36.64 -12.67 20.51
CA LEU A 604 38.01 -13.18 20.57
C LEU A 604 38.55 -13.60 19.20
N ASP A 605 37.83 -13.29 18.11
CA ASP A 605 38.25 -13.63 16.76
C ASP A 605 39.53 -12.88 16.37
N ARG A 606 40.57 -13.65 16.04
CA ARG A 606 41.91 -13.14 15.69
C ARG A 606 42.11 -12.96 14.18
N SER A 607 41.03 -13.04 13.38
CA SER A 607 41.11 -12.80 11.94
C SER A 607 41.76 -11.44 11.65
N SER A 608 42.53 -11.41 10.56
CA SER A 608 43.11 -10.19 10.02
C SER A 608 42.08 -9.32 9.28
N GLN A 609 40.89 -9.88 8.99
CA GLN A 609 39.78 -9.17 8.33
C GLN A 609 38.80 -8.69 9.39
N GLU A 610 38.45 -7.39 9.38
CA GLU A 610 37.45 -6.84 10.31
C GLU A 610 36.07 -7.41 10.07
N PHE A 611 35.75 -7.77 8.82
CA PHE A 611 34.46 -8.40 8.51
C PHE A 611 34.20 -9.63 9.39
N ASP A 612 35.22 -10.48 9.59
CA ASP A 612 35.08 -11.73 10.33
C ASP A 612 34.88 -11.49 11.84
N ARG A 613 35.38 -10.37 12.38
CA ARG A 613 35.20 -9.97 13.79
C ARG A 613 33.77 -9.49 14.11
N PHE A 614 33.00 -9.13 13.08
CA PHE A 614 31.57 -8.78 13.20
C PHE A 614 31.24 -7.65 14.20
N SER A 615 32.20 -6.74 14.45
CA SER A 615 32.07 -5.64 15.42
C SER A 615 31.43 -4.38 14.83
N ALA A 616 31.32 -4.29 13.51
CA ALA A 616 30.81 -3.13 12.79
C ALA A 616 29.28 -2.97 12.93
N GLN A 617 28.58 -4.09 13.01
CA GLN A 617 27.14 -4.17 13.07
C GLN A 617 26.59 -3.57 14.38
N GLN A 618 25.51 -2.81 14.27
CA GLN A 618 24.70 -2.33 15.38
C GLN A 618 23.28 -2.88 15.17
N PRO A 619 22.99 -4.10 15.67
CA PRO A 619 21.67 -4.69 15.53
C PRO A 619 20.66 -3.98 16.43
N LEU A 620 19.45 -3.75 15.92
CA LEU A 620 18.32 -3.10 16.59
C LEU A 620 17.04 -3.85 16.27
N ALA A 621 16.22 -4.07 17.30
CA ALA A 621 14.89 -4.63 17.14
C ALA A 621 13.98 -3.64 16.40
N ALA A 622 13.19 -4.18 15.47
CA ALA A 622 12.46 -3.35 14.53
C ALA A 622 11.07 -2.89 15.06
N PRO A 623 10.60 -1.66 14.71
CA PRO A 623 9.45 -1.06 15.38
C PRO A 623 8.07 -1.65 15.05
N TRP A 624 7.85 -2.23 13.87
CA TRP A 624 6.55 -2.82 13.55
C TRP A 624 6.29 -4.09 14.36
N HIS A 625 7.31 -4.94 14.52
CA HIS A 625 7.22 -6.11 15.40
C HIS A 625 6.96 -5.72 16.87
N LEU A 626 7.53 -4.60 17.32
CA LEU A 626 7.21 -4.02 18.64
C LEU A 626 5.72 -3.65 18.75
N MET A 627 5.15 -2.98 17.75
CA MET A 627 3.71 -2.66 17.73
C MET A 627 2.86 -3.93 17.78
N TYR A 628 3.19 -4.94 16.98
CA TYR A 628 2.50 -6.22 16.96
C TYR A 628 2.59 -6.93 18.33
N ALA A 629 3.77 -6.93 18.95
CA ALA A 629 3.97 -7.48 20.29
C ALA A 629 3.18 -6.72 21.37
N TYR A 630 3.08 -5.40 21.25
CA TYR A 630 2.29 -4.60 22.18
C TYR A 630 0.80 -4.85 22.02
N MET A 631 0.28 -4.94 20.79
CA MET A 631 -1.10 -5.35 20.52
C MET A 631 -1.39 -6.72 21.17
N ARG A 632 -0.46 -7.68 21.05
CA ARG A 632 -0.55 -8.98 21.74
C ARG A 632 -0.54 -8.86 23.27
N CYS A 633 0.25 -7.94 23.81
CA CYS A 633 0.25 -7.62 25.24
C CYS A 633 -1.14 -7.16 25.70
N LEU A 634 -1.75 -6.22 24.95
CA LEU A 634 -3.09 -5.72 25.22
C LEU A 634 -4.14 -6.84 25.13
N PHE A 635 -4.09 -7.66 24.08
CA PHE A 635 -5.06 -8.75 23.88
C PHE A 635 -4.94 -9.87 24.92
N SER A 636 -3.72 -10.17 25.37
CA SER A 636 -3.49 -11.11 26.45
C SER A 636 -3.98 -10.58 27.80
N THR A 637 -3.85 -9.27 28.02
CA THR A 637 -4.22 -8.61 29.28
C THR A 637 -5.72 -8.34 29.36
N TYR A 638 -6.30 -7.70 28.35
CA TYR A 638 -7.68 -7.22 28.33
C TYR A 638 -8.63 -8.14 27.56
N GLY A 639 -8.14 -9.26 27.02
CA GLY A 639 -8.93 -10.24 26.25
C GLY A 639 -10.10 -10.85 27.02
N GLY A 640 -9.91 -11.11 28.31
CA GLY A 640 -10.89 -11.81 29.15
C GLY A 640 -11.00 -13.32 28.86
N PRO A 641 -11.47 -14.12 29.84
CA PRO A 641 -11.62 -15.56 29.69
C PRO A 641 -12.75 -15.92 28.70
N LYS A 642 -12.64 -17.09 28.06
CA LYS A 642 -13.66 -17.58 27.10
C LYS A 642 -15.01 -17.89 27.74
N GLU A 643 -14.99 -18.48 28.93
CA GLU A 643 -16.20 -19.01 29.59
C GLU A 643 -17.01 -17.92 30.30
N ASN A 644 -16.34 -16.88 30.83
CA ASN A 644 -16.95 -15.81 31.65
C ASN A 644 -16.37 -14.43 31.27
N ALA A 645 -16.45 -14.06 30.00
CA ALA A 645 -15.95 -12.76 29.54
C ALA A 645 -16.72 -11.61 30.21
N SER A 646 -16.00 -10.70 30.87
CA SER A 646 -16.59 -9.45 31.37
C SER A 646 -17.08 -8.56 30.22
N PHE A 647 -18.09 -7.75 30.49
CA PHE A 647 -18.70 -6.82 29.55
C PHE A 647 -17.70 -5.88 28.86
N ILE A 648 -16.66 -5.43 29.56
CA ILE A 648 -15.62 -4.53 29.02
C ILE A 648 -14.41 -5.26 28.42
N SER A 649 -14.38 -6.59 28.49
CA SER A 649 -13.28 -7.36 27.90
C SER A 649 -13.28 -7.22 26.37
N PHE A 650 -12.10 -7.27 25.76
CA PHE A 650 -12.00 -7.24 24.30
C PHE A 650 -12.78 -8.38 23.65
N ARG A 651 -12.87 -9.57 24.27
CA ARG A 651 -13.68 -10.67 23.73
C ARG A 651 -15.14 -10.26 23.57
N HIS A 652 -15.76 -9.76 24.63
CA HIS A 652 -17.16 -9.36 24.59
C HIS A 652 -17.41 -8.22 23.60
N LEU A 653 -16.60 -7.16 23.68
CA LEU A 653 -16.75 -5.97 22.84
C LEU A 653 -16.49 -6.28 21.36
N SER A 654 -15.49 -7.11 21.04
CA SER A 654 -15.16 -7.47 19.65
C SER A 654 -16.22 -8.35 19.00
N GLU A 655 -16.70 -9.39 19.69
CA GLU A 655 -17.73 -10.30 19.18
C GLU A 655 -19.04 -9.55 18.87
N ARG A 656 -19.44 -8.62 19.73
CA ARG A 656 -20.65 -7.82 19.54
C ARG A 656 -20.55 -6.86 18.34
N ASN A 657 -19.36 -6.33 18.08
CA ASN A 657 -19.11 -5.35 17.01
C ASN A 657 -18.61 -5.98 15.71
N GLY A 658 -18.73 -7.31 15.55
CA GLY A 658 -18.41 -8.02 14.31
C GLY A 658 -16.95 -8.45 14.14
N PHE A 659 -16.10 -8.24 15.13
CA PHE A 659 -14.69 -8.67 15.16
C PHE A 659 -14.53 -10.07 15.77
N ARG A 660 -15.25 -11.07 15.24
CA ARG A 660 -15.34 -12.43 15.83
C ARG A 660 -14.00 -13.16 15.99
N HIS A 661 -13.00 -12.80 15.19
CA HIS A 661 -11.69 -13.45 15.17
C HIS A 661 -10.56 -12.55 15.71
N LEU A 662 -10.89 -11.45 16.39
CA LEU A 662 -9.88 -10.51 16.92
C LEU A 662 -8.83 -11.20 17.80
N LEU A 663 -9.28 -12.08 18.68
CA LEU A 663 -8.45 -12.81 19.63
C LEU A 663 -8.00 -14.19 19.11
N SER A 664 -8.27 -14.51 17.84
CA SER A 664 -7.77 -15.73 17.20
C SER A 664 -6.25 -15.64 16.99
N MET A 665 -5.56 -16.78 17.06
CA MET A 665 -4.12 -16.87 16.81
C MET A 665 -3.85 -17.53 15.44
N PRO A 666 -2.94 -16.99 14.61
CA PRO A 666 -2.24 -15.72 14.78
C PRO A 666 -3.21 -14.52 14.71
N HIS A 667 -2.93 -13.46 15.48
CA HIS A 667 -3.77 -12.27 15.49
C HIS A 667 -3.69 -11.55 14.14
N ASN A 668 -4.84 -11.14 13.60
CA ASN A 668 -4.86 -10.23 12.48
C ASN A 668 -4.50 -8.82 12.97
N PHE A 669 -3.34 -8.31 12.55
CA PHE A 669 -2.88 -6.97 12.92
C PHE A 669 -3.83 -5.87 12.46
N HIS A 670 -4.44 -5.98 11.27
CA HIS A 670 -5.32 -4.96 10.73
C HIS A 670 -6.64 -4.88 11.51
N ASP A 671 -7.27 -6.03 11.78
CA ASP A 671 -8.49 -6.08 12.61
C ASP A 671 -8.20 -5.61 14.03
N GLY A 672 -7.05 -6.02 14.58
CA GLY A 672 -6.60 -5.60 15.89
C GLY A 672 -6.41 -4.10 16.00
N ASN A 673 -5.68 -3.53 15.04
CA ASN A 673 -5.47 -2.10 14.90
C ASN A 673 -6.80 -1.33 14.82
N ARG A 674 -7.68 -1.71 13.89
CA ARG A 674 -9.00 -1.07 13.73
C ARG A 674 -9.82 -1.08 15.01
N PHE A 675 -9.89 -2.22 15.67
CA PHE A 675 -10.66 -2.35 16.91
C PHE A 675 -10.11 -1.43 18.01
N LEU A 676 -8.79 -1.34 18.19
CA LEU A 676 -8.17 -0.46 19.18
C LEU A 676 -8.45 1.02 18.89
N HIS A 677 -8.40 1.44 17.63
CA HIS A 677 -8.79 2.80 17.21
C HIS A 677 -10.27 3.09 17.49
N PHE A 678 -11.18 2.18 17.13
CA PHE A 678 -12.62 2.36 17.37
C PHE A 678 -12.95 2.40 18.85
N TRP A 679 -12.31 1.53 19.65
CA TRP A 679 -12.43 1.53 21.10
C TRP A 679 -11.96 2.87 21.68
N PHE A 680 -10.78 3.35 21.27
CA PHE A 680 -10.20 4.60 21.78
C PHE A 680 -11.04 5.82 21.40
N CYS A 681 -11.55 5.87 20.17
CA CYS A 681 -12.45 6.92 19.73
C CYS A 681 -13.76 6.92 20.54
N ALA A 682 -14.38 5.75 20.72
CA ALA A 682 -15.60 5.62 21.51
C ALA A 682 -15.39 6.04 22.98
N ALA A 683 -14.28 5.64 23.58
CA ALA A 683 -13.90 6.03 24.93
C ALA A 683 -13.71 7.55 25.04
N SER A 684 -12.96 8.15 24.10
CA SER A 684 -12.71 9.59 24.04
C SER A 684 -14.00 10.40 23.96
N VAL A 685 -14.93 9.97 23.11
CA VAL A 685 -16.24 10.61 22.95
C VAL A 685 -17.09 10.50 24.22
N SER A 686 -17.11 9.33 24.86
CA SER A 686 -17.84 9.10 26.11
C SER A 686 -17.32 9.97 27.26
N ILE A 687 -15.99 9.97 27.48
CA ILE A 687 -15.32 10.71 28.55
C ILE A 687 -15.55 12.23 28.41
N LEU A 688 -15.24 12.79 27.24
CA LEU A 688 -15.37 14.23 27.03
C LEU A 688 -16.83 14.68 26.94
N GLY A 689 -17.70 13.91 26.29
CA GLY A 689 -19.12 14.23 26.22
C GLY A 689 -19.74 14.33 27.61
N ARG A 690 -19.38 13.40 28.51
CA ARG A 690 -19.78 13.48 29.91
C ARG A 690 -19.21 14.71 30.63
N ALA A 691 -17.91 14.96 30.52
CA ALA A 691 -17.27 16.07 31.23
C ALA A 691 -17.88 17.43 30.83
N LEU A 692 -18.17 17.61 29.54
CA LEU A 692 -18.84 18.79 29.01
C LEU A 692 -20.27 18.91 29.54
N ARG A 693 -21.05 17.82 29.58
CA ARG A 693 -22.39 17.81 30.18
C ARG A 693 -22.38 18.19 31.66
N LYS A 694 -21.43 17.64 32.43
CA LYS A 694 -21.24 17.96 33.85
C LYS A 694 -20.92 19.45 34.04
N HIS A 695 -20.14 20.03 33.14
CA HIS A 695 -19.82 21.46 33.16
C HIS A 695 -21.03 22.35 32.83
N ARG A 696 -21.92 21.91 31.92
CA ARG A 696 -23.14 22.65 31.52
C ARG A 696 -24.28 22.57 32.55
N GLN A 697 -24.27 21.60 33.46
CA GLN A 697 -25.28 21.51 34.52
C GLN A 697 -25.07 22.63 35.55
N PRO A 698 -26.12 23.39 35.94
CA PRO A 698 -25.99 24.40 36.97
C PRO A 698 -25.53 23.74 38.28
N PRO A 699 -24.67 24.40 39.07
CA PRO A 699 -24.28 23.86 40.37
C PRO A 699 -25.56 23.64 41.19
N GLN A 700 -25.87 22.38 41.50
CA GLN A 700 -26.92 22.08 42.46
C GLN A 700 -26.50 22.77 43.77
N GLU A 701 -27.33 23.72 44.22
CA GLU A 701 -27.22 24.30 45.56
C GLU A 701 -27.08 23.15 46.54
N ASN A 702 -26.01 23.19 47.34
CA ASN A 702 -25.73 22.30 48.46
C ASN A 702 -26.98 21.53 48.94
N GLU A 703 -27.13 20.29 48.47
CA GLU A 703 -27.90 19.32 49.24
C GLU A 703 -27.18 19.23 50.57
N SER A 704 -27.77 19.88 51.56
CA SER A 704 -27.35 19.81 52.95
C SER A 704 -27.26 18.32 53.29
N PRO A 705 -26.27 17.87 54.07
CA PRO A 705 -26.25 16.51 54.54
C PRO A 705 -27.47 16.30 55.45
N GLN A 706 -28.60 15.90 54.89
CA GLN A 706 -29.67 15.29 55.67
C GLN A 706 -29.16 13.90 56.05
N GLU A 707 -28.56 13.86 57.23
CA GLU A 707 -28.49 12.68 58.07
C GLU A 707 -29.90 12.07 58.18
N ASN A 708 -30.24 11.17 57.27
CA ASN A 708 -31.27 10.17 57.53
C ASN A 708 -30.63 9.04 58.34
N GLU A 709 -30.28 9.35 59.59
CA GLU A 709 -30.20 8.37 60.66
C GLU A 709 -31.62 7.89 60.98
N SER A 710 -32.12 6.91 60.23
CA SER A 710 -33.13 5.93 60.70
C SER A 710 -33.56 4.99 59.58
N ALA A 711 -32.65 4.11 59.17
CA ALA A 711 -33.01 2.80 58.64
C ALA A 711 -32.17 1.74 59.36
N GLN A 712 -32.55 1.47 60.61
CA GLN A 712 -32.08 0.30 61.32
C GLN A 712 -32.52 -0.96 60.57
N GLY A 713 -31.55 -1.75 60.14
CA GLY A 713 -31.63 -3.20 60.19
C GLY A 713 -32.53 -3.88 59.16
N GLN A 714 -32.14 -3.83 57.89
CA GLN A 714 -32.06 -5.06 57.10
C GLN A 714 -30.71 -5.03 56.39
N SER A 715 -29.72 -5.70 56.99
CA SER A 715 -28.59 -6.22 56.23
C SER A 715 -29.17 -7.09 55.12
N GLU A 716 -29.22 -6.59 53.88
CA GLU A 716 -29.35 -7.49 52.75
C GLU A 716 -28.26 -8.55 52.92
N PRO A 717 -28.59 -9.84 52.81
CA PRO A 717 -27.59 -10.87 52.95
C PRO A 717 -26.53 -10.57 51.91
N VAL A 718 -25.25 -10.52 52.33
CA VAL A 718 -24.10 -10.64 51.43
C VAL A 718 -24.45 -11.73 50.44
N ARG A 719 -24.86 -11.34 49.23
CA ARG A 719 -25.45 -12.29 48.28
C ARG A 719 -24.39 -13.34 48.06
N ARG A 720 -24.71 -14.59 48.41
CA ARG A 720 -23.83 -15.72 48.13
C ARG A 720 -23.40 -15.62 46.67
N ARG A 721 -22.08 -15.72 46.42
CA ARG A 721 -21.47 -15.82 45.08
C ARG A 721 -22.17 -16.90 44.25
N GLY A 722 -23.26 -16.53 43.60
CA GLY A 722 -23.87 -17.22 42.48
C GLY A 722 -23.49 -16.46 41.22
N THR A 723 -23.39 -17.17 40.10
CA THR A 723 -23.09 -16.64 38.77
C THR A 723 -24.14 -15.60 38.35
N LEU A 724 -23.91 -14.34 38.70
CA LEU A 724 -24.60 -13.19 38.11
C LEU A 724 -24.26 -13.14 36.62
N ARG A 725 -25.19 -12.69 35.77
CA ARG A 725 -24.86 -12.44 34.36
C ARG A 725 -23.79 -11.32 34.30
N PRO A 726 -22.86 -11.33 33.34
CA PRO A 726 -21.79 -10.32 33.28
C PRO A 726 -22.30 -8.87 33.34
N GLU A 727 -23.45 -8.61 32.73
CA GLU A 727 -24.21 -7.35 32.72
C GLU A 727 -24.78 -6.94 34.10
N GLU A 728 -25.10 -7.90 34.96
CA GLU A 728 -25.64 -7.64 36.31
C GLU A 728 -24.53 -7.33 37.33
N ALA A 729 -23.32 -7.84 37.11
CA ALA A 729 -22.17 -7.62 37.97
C ALA A 729 -21.55 -6.21 37.82
N VAL A 730 -21.76 -5.57 36.67
CA VAL A 730 -21.16 -4.26 36.32
C VAL A 730 -22.20 -3.13 36.25
N ARG A 731 -23.42 -3.41 36.69
CA ARG A 731 -24.51 -2.43 36.68
C ARG A 731 -24.19 -1.29 37.67
N PRO A 732 -24.27 -0.02 37.25
CA PRO A 732 -24.07 1.12 38.15
C PRO A 732 -25.08 1.11 39.30
N SER A 733 -24.69 1.61 40.48
CA SER A 733 -25.57 1.72 41.66
C SER A 733 -26.76 2.64 41.40
N ARG A 734 -26.59 3.61 40.48
CA ARG A 734 -27.65 4.54 40.04
C ARG A 734 -28.62 3.94 39.01
N GLY A 735 -28.45 2.67 38.64
CA GLY A 735 -29.21 2.03 37.57
C GLY A 735 -28.63 2.31 36.18
N VAL A 736 -29.19 1.64 35.17
CA VAL A 736 -28.79 1.79 33.77
C VAL A 736 -29.53 2.99 33.19
N GLN A 737 -28.80 3.89 32.55
CA GLN A 737 -29.37 5.02 31.82
C GLN A 737 -29.54 4.65 30.34
N GLU A 738 -30.59 5.13 29.68
CA GLU A 738 -30.65 5.12 28.21
C GLU A 738 -29.99 6.41 27.71
N PRO A 739 -28.77 6.34 27.12
CA PRO A 739 -28.10 7.53 26.64
C PRO A 739 -28.72 7.93 25.30
N ASP A 740 -29.76 8.76 25.34
CA ASP A 740 -30.22 9.50 24.16
C ASP A 740 -29.55 10.88 24.16
N HIS A 741 -28.61 11.07 23.24
CA HIS A 741 -27.81 12.29 23.11
C HIS A 741 -27.97 12.85 21.70
N PRO A 742 -28.47 14.10 21.56
CA PRO A 742 -28.54 14.78 20.27
C PRO A 742 -27.15 14.89 19.63
N LYS A 743 -27.09 14.84 18.30
CA LYS A 743 -25.81 14.95 17.57
C LYS A 743 -25.21 16.36 17.63
N ASP A 744 -26.06 17.34 17.88
CA ASP A 744 -25.81 18.79 17.94
C ASP A 744 -25.65 19.31 19.38
N GLU A 745 -25.54 18.41 20.37
CA GLU A 745 -25.50 18.77 21.80
C GLU A 745 -24.35 19.73 22.18
N PHE A 746 -23.29 19.80 21.37
CA PHE A 746 -22.09 20.61 21.64
C PHE A 746 -21.79 21.66 20.57
N ASP A 747 -22.74 21.98 19.68
CA ASP A 747 -22.52 22.93 18.56
C ASP A 747 -22.18 24.35 19.03
N ASP A 748 -22.58 24.71 20.25
CA ASP A 748 -22.32 26.01 20.90
C ASP A 748 -21.02 26.04 21.72
N LEU A 749 -20.20 24.99 21.67
CA LEU A 749 -18.99 24.88 22.47
C LEU A 749 -17.89 25.83 22.00
N ASP A 750 -17.37 26.67 22.90
CA ASP A 750 -16.20 27.52 22.63
C ASP A 750 -14.87 26.78 22.86
N TYR A 751 -13.81 27.24 22.20
CA TYR A 751 -12.49 26.62 22.22
C TYR A 751 -11.87 26.61 23.63
N ASP A 752 -11.92 27.71 24.37
CA ASP A 752 -11.30 27.82 25.69
C ASP A 752 -11.96 26.87 26.71
N THR A 753 -13.29 26.78 26.69
CA THR A 753 -14.05 25.82 27.50
C THR A 753 -13.71 24.39 27.10
N PHE A 754 -13.68 24.07 25.80
CA PHE A 754 -13.30 22.74 25.33
C PHE A 754 -11.90 22.35 25.81
N MET A 755 -10.92 23.24 25.64
CA MET A 755 -9.53 22.99 26.02
C MET A 755 -9.39 22.76 27.52
N ARG A 756 -10.00 23.61 28.36
CA ARG A 756 -9.95 23.47 29.82
C ARG A 756 -10.66 22.19 30.31
N VAL A 757 -11.91 21.97 29.88
CA VAL A 757 -12.71 20.82 30.35
C VAL A 757 -12.10 19.50 29.89
N SER A 758 -11.60 19.44 28.65
CA SER A 758 -10.94 18.22 28.16
C SER A 758 -9.66 17.90 28.90
N GLU A 759 -8.86 18.90 29.27
CA GLU A 759 -7.66 18.68 30.08
C GLU A 759 -8.00 18.18 31.47
N GLU A 760 -8.96 18.81 32.15
CA GLU A 760 -9.44 18.39 33.47
C GLU A 760 -9.95 16.93 33.44
N ALA A 761 -10.77 16.59 32.44
CA ALA A 761 -11.33 15.26 32.28
C ALA A 761 -10.27 14.19 32.04
N VAL A 762 -9.30 14.43 31.15
CA VAL A 762 -8.24 13.44 30.85
C VAL A 762 -7.30 13.28 32.05
N ARG A 763 -6.98 14.36 32.76
CA ARG A 763 -6.17 14.30 33.99
C ARG A 763 -6.89 13.53 35.10
N GLU A 764 -8.21 13.71 35.25
CA GLU A 764 -9.03 12.91 36.17
C GLU A 764 -9.00 11.41 35.80
N MET A 765 -8.97 11.07 34.50
CA MET A 765 -8.95 9.67 34.05
C MET A 765 -7.59 8.98 34.23
N ILE A 766 -6.48 9.68 33.97
CA ILE A 766 -5.14 9.07 33.97
C ILE A 766 -4.47 9.17 35.35
N GLY A 767 -4.99 10.02 36.25
CA GLY A 767 -4.27 10.41 37.47
C GLY A 767 -3.01 11.21 37.12
N ILE A 768 -2.37 11.81 38.12
CA ILE A 768 -1.03 12.41 37.95
C ILE A 768 -0.04 11.24 37.86
N GLY A 769 0.02 10.57 36.72
CA GLY A 769 0.97 9.48 36.46
C GLY A 769 0.44 8.06 36.68
N SER A 770 1.10 7.12 36.01
CA SER A 770 0.77 5.68 36.03
C SER A 770 1.03 5.00 37.38
N ALA A 771 1.84 5.62 38.25
CA ALA A 771 2.17 5.11 39.57
C ALA A 771 1.05 5.35 40.61
N ASP A 772 0.31 6.46 40.47
CA ASP A 772 -0.62 6.97 41.49
C ASP A 772 -2.03 6.37 41.37
N MET A 773 -2.41 5.86 40.18
CA MET A 773 -3.75 5.29 39.93
C MET A 773 -4.12 4.11 40.84
N VAL A 774 -3.14 3.42 41.43
CA VAL A 774 -3.37 2.27 42.31
C VAL A 774 -3.29 2.65 43.79
N ASP A 775 -2.77 3.81 44.16
CA ASP A 775 -2.82 4.25 45.57
C ASP A 775 -4.25 4.71 45.95
N GLU A 776 -5.16 4.81 44.99
CA GLU A 776 -6.63 4.87 45.15
C GLU A 776 -7.27 3.52 45.56
N HIS A 777 -6.62 2.74 46.45
CA HIS A 777 -7.23 1.54 47.07
C HIS A 777 -8.49 1.86 47.91
N ASP A 778 -8.79 3.14 48.14
CA ASP A 778 -10.03 3.60 48.79
C ASP A 778 -11.27 3.44 47.91
N HIS A 779 -11.11 3.25 46.58
CA HIS A 779 -12.24 3.04 45.65
C HIS A 779 -12.47 1.54 45.39
N GLN A 780 -13.58 0.99 45.91
CA GLN A 780 -13.99 -0.42 45.76
C GLN A 780 -14.53 -0.76 44.35
N ASP A 781 -14.16 -0.01 43.30
CA ASP A 781 -14.69 -0.14 41.93
C ASP A 781 -13.62 -0.57 40.93
N ASP A 782 -13.36 -1.89 40.91
CA ASP A 782 -12.43 -2.57 40.01
C ASP A 782 -12.71 -2.25 38.52
N PHE A 783 -13.99 -2.04 38.18
CA PHE A 783 -14.43 -1.84 36.81
C PHE A 783 -14.00 -0.48 36.24
N ALA A 784 -14.15 0.58 37.04
CA ALA A 784 -13.75 1.92 36.65
C ALA A 784 -12.22 2.09 36.61
N LEU A 785 -11.51 1.52 37.59
CA LEU A 785 -10.05 1.49 37.61
C LEU A 785 -9.50 0.85 36.32
N GLN A 786 -10.03 -0.33 35.99
CA GLN A 786 -9.59 -1.10 34.85
C GLN A 786 -9.83 -0.38 33.51
N SER A 787 -11.00 0.25 33.35
CA SER A 787 -11.34 0.95 32.11
C SER A 787 -10.43 2.16 31.86
N ARG A 788 -9.96 2.81 32.93
CA ARG A 788 -8.98 3.90 32.84
C ARG A 788 -7.57 3.40 32.51
N LEU A 789 -7.14 2.28 33.10
CA LEU A 789 -5.89 1.61 32.70
C LEU A 789 -5.92 1.20 31.21
N MET A 790 -7.05 0.69 30.74
CA MET A 790 -7.27 0.41 29.31
C MET A 790 -7.15 1.66 28.44
N LEU A 791 -7.68 2.80 28.88
CA LEU A 791 -7.56 4.07 28.16
C LEU A 791 -6.09 4.48 28.00
N LEU A 792 -5.31 4.41 29.08
CA LEU A 792 -3.88 4.73 29.07
C LEU A 792 -3.12 3.77 28.13
N ASP A 793 -3.33 2.47 28.27
CA ASP A 793 -2.61 1.44 27.52
C ASP A 793 -2.94 1.46 26.02
N ILE A 794 -4.20 1.67 25.67
CA ILE A 794 -4.61 1.82 24.27
C ILE A 794 -4.12 3.18 23.74
N GLY A 795 -4.16 4.23 24.56
CA GLY A 795 -3.60 5.55 24.21
C GLY A 795 -2.11 5.50 23.87
N LEU A 796 -1.32 4.68 24.57
CA LEU A 796 0.09 4.43 24.23
C LEU A 796 0.25 3.76 22.85
N PHE A 797 -0.66 2.85 22.48
CA PHE A 797 -0.67 2.23 21.15
C PHE A 797 -0.98 3.26 20.06
N ILE A 798 -1.99 4.12 20.29
CA ILE A 798 -2.32 5.23 19.38
C ILE A 798 -1.15 6.21 19.24
N GLU A 799 -0.51 6.58 20.35
CA GLU A 799 0.66 7.46 20.35
C GLU A 799 1.84 6.86 19.59
N LEU A 800 2.12 5.57 19.79
CA LEU A 800 3.17 4.85 19.07
C LEU A 800 2.96 4.94 17.55
N GLN A 801 1.75 4.69 17.08
CA GLN A 801 1.41 4.77 15.66
C GLN A 801 1.46 6.20 15.13
N HIS A 802 0.98 7.16 15.91
CA HIS A 802 1.00 8.56 15.53
C HIS A 802 2.44 9.09 15.40
N ALA A 803 3.31 8.77 16.36
CA ALA A 803 4.74 9.10 16.32
C ALA A 803 5.43 8.53 15.08
N ILE A 804 5.12 7.27 14.74
CA ILE A 804 5.63 6.60 13.53
C ILE A 804 5.16 7.32 12.27
N LYS A 805 3.84 7.58 12.13
CA LYS A 805 3.24 8.21 10.95
C LYS A 805 3.82 9.60 10.68
N ASN A 806 4.08 10.36 11.74
CA ASN A 806 4.64 11.71 11.69
C ASN A 806 6.18 11.76 11.60
N GLY A 807 6.86 10.61 11.71
CA GLY A 807 8.32 10.57 11.60
C GLY A 807 9.06 11.12 12.81
N ASP A 808 8.53 10.97 14.03
CA ASP A 808 9.21 11.37 15.28
C ASP A 808 9.63 10.13 16.09
N PRO A 809 10.80 9.53 15.78
CA PRO A 809 11.33 8.41 16.56
C PRO A 809 11.65 8.78 18.01
N GLY A 810 11.80 10.07 18.36
CA GLY A 810 12.03 10.48 19.74
C GLY A 810 10.81 10.19 20.62
N ARG A 811 9.61 10.56 20.15
CA ARG A 811 8.33 10.22 20.80
C ARG A 811 8.14 8.70 20.90
N MET A 812 8.52 7.96 19.86
CA MET A 812 8.48 6.50 19.86
C MET A 812 9.31 5.90 21.01
N LEU A 813 10.51 6.43 21.28
CA LEU A 813 11.33 5.95 22.39
C LEU A 813 10.76 6.32 23.77
N VAL A 814 10.08 7.47 23.91
CA VAL A 814 9.35 7.81 25.15
C VAL A 814 8.26 6.78 25.42
N VAL A 815 7.52 6.36 24.39
CA VAL A 815 6.56 5.25 24.53
C VAL A 815 7.26 3.95 24.90
N MET A 816 8.41 3.62 24.30
CA MET A 816 9.16 2.41 24.65
C MET A 816 9.49 2.33 26.15
N LYS A 817 9.81 3.46 26.81
CA LYS A 817 10.01 3.49 28.29
C LYS A 817 8.79 2.93 29.04
N GLN A 818 7.59 3.32 28.61
CA GLN A 818 6.31 2.85 29.17
C GLN A 818 5.98 1.39 28.83
N LEU A 819 6.50 0.87 27.71
CA LEU A 819 6.24 -0.51 27.28
C LEU A 819 7.10 -1.55 28.02
N VAL A 820 8.29 -1.19 28.52
CA VAL A 820 9.18 -2.14 29.22
C VAL A 820 8.50 -2.83 30.40
N PRO A 821 7.85 -2.11 31.34
CA PRO A 821 7.15 -2.76 32.46
C PRO A 821 5.97 -3.62 31.98
N ARG A 822 5.22 -3.16 30.98
CA ARG A 822 4.06 -3.88 30.41
C ARG A 822 4.47 -5.20 29.76
N PHE A 823 5.58 -5.22 29.03
CA PHE A 823 6.15 -6.47 28.51
C PHE A 823 6.67 -7.38 29.62
N GLN A 824 7.28 -6.82 30.67
CA GLN A 824 7.75 -7.60 31.81
C GLN A 824 6.59 -8.30 32.52
N ALA A 825 5.47 -7.59 32.77
CA ALA A 825 4.29 -8.16 33.39
C ALA A 825 3.65 -9.24 32.52
N SER A 826 3.58 -9.05 31.21
CA SER A 826 2.98 -10.00 30.26
C SER A 826 3.88 -11.19 29.88
N GLY A 827 5.10 -11.28 30.43
CA GLY A 827 6.03 -12.39 30.17
C GLY A 827 6.78 -12.30 28.84
N GLN A 828 6.76 -11.15 28.18
CA GLN A 828 7.46 -10.92 26.91
C GLN A 828 8.92 -10.49 27.13
N HIS A 829 9.70 -11.32 27.82
CA HIS A 829 11.04 -10.97 28.31
C HIS A 829 12.07 -10.63 27.22
N ASN A 830 11.91 -11.17 26.00
CA ASN A 830 12.78 -10.83 24.88
C ASN A 830 12.62 -9.35 24.49
N TYR A 831 11.38 -8.84 24.43
CA TYR A 831 11.12 -7.43 24.17
C TYR A 831 11.60 -6.53 25.31
N VAL A 832 11.49 -6.98 26.57
CA VAL A 832 12.07 -6.26 27.72
C VAL A 832 13.57 -6.05 27.54
N ALA A 833 14.30 -7.12 27.24
CA ALA A 833 15.75 -7.05 27.05
C ALA A 833 16.13 -6.15 25.86
N GLU A 834 15.40 -6.25 24.74
CA GLU A 834 15.67 -5.45 23.53
C GLU A 834 15.35 -3.96 23.70
N LEU A 835 14.25 -3.60 24.35
CA LEU A 835 13.91 -2.21 24.61
C LEU A 835 14.89 -1.57 25.60
N LEU A 836 15.29 -2.29 26.66
CA LEU A 836 16.34 -1.82 27.57
C LEU A 836 17.68 -1.65 26.84
N ASP A 837 18.01 -2.57 25.93
CA ASP A 837 19.19 -2.46 25.08
C ASP A 837 19.14 -1.20 24.20
N ILE A 838 17.99 -0.90 23.56
CA ILE A 838 17.79 0.32 22.77
C ILE A 838 17.98 1.57 23.62
N LEU A 839 17.29 1.66 24.76
CA LEU A 839 17.29 2.83 25.65
C LEU A 839 18.68 3.08 26.26
N VAL A 840 19.40 2.03 26.67
CA VAL A 840 20.77 2.18 27.18
C VAL A 840 21.77 2.48 26.07
N THR A 841 21.62 1.86 24.90
CA THR A 841 22.53 2.10 23.77
C THR A 841 22.47 3.57 23.35
N ILE A 842 21.26 4.11 23.18
CA ILE A 842 21.09 5.50 22.73
C ILE A 842 21.56 6.49 23.81
N ARG A 843 21.28 6.24 25.10
CA ARG A 843 21.64 7.17 26.18
C ARG A 843 23.12 7.14 26.56
N TYR A 844 23.77 5.98 26.56
CA TYR A 844 25.09 5.81 27.17
C TYR A 844 26.20 5.30 26.25
N GLU A 845 25.89 4.71 25.09
CA GLU A 845 26.88 3.92 24.33
C GLU A 845 27.14 4.40 22.90
N LEU A 846 26.40 5.40 22.45
CA LEU A 846 26.60 6.04 21.14
C LEU A 846 26.99 7.51 21.30
N PRO A 847 27.90 8.04 20.46
CA PRO A 847 28.12 9.48 20.35
C PRO A 847 26.91 10.16 19.66
N PRO A 848 26.67 11.48 19.90
CA PRO A 848 25.49 12.18 19.38
C PRO A 848 25.17 11.98 17.90
N PRO A 849 26.15 12.02 16.96
CA PRO A 849 25.85 11.77 15.55
C PRO A 849 25.32 10.36 15.27
N LEU A 850 25.83 9.34 15.97
CA LEU A 850 25.34 7.96 15.82
C LEU A 850 23.99 7.74 16.52
N ARG A 851 23.64 8.54 17.54
CA ARG A 851 22.27 8.57 18.08
C ARG A 851 21.26 9.07 17.04
N ALA A 852 21.61 10.14 16.31
CA ALA A 852 20.78 10.64 15.21
C ALA A 852 20.62 9.60 14.08
N VAL A 853 21.70 8.87 13.74
CA VAL A 853 21.62 7.74 12.79
C VAL A 853 20.74 6.62 13.31
N MET A 854 20.85 6.27 14.60
CA MET A 854 20.00 5.25 15.24
C MET A 854 18.52 5.63 15.15
N LEU A 855 18.16 6.87 15.50
CA LEU A 855 16.79 7.38 15.39
C LEU A 855 16.27 7.29 13.94
N SER A 856 17.15 7.56 12.97
CA SER A 856 16.86 7.49 11.54
C SER A 856 16.79 6.08 10.98
N SER A 857 17.28 5.08 11.74
CA SER A 857 17.22 3.67 11.37
C SER A 857 15.91 2.99 11.75
N PHE A 858 15.03 3.65 12.51
CA PHE A 858 13.73 3.07 12.86
C PHE A 858 12.68 3.28 11.76
N LEU A 859 12.67 4.46 11.13
CA LEU A 859 11.61 4.92 10.25
C LEU A 859 12.13 5.29 8.87
N VAL A 860 11.33 5.03 7.85
CA VAL A 860 11.57 5.42 6.47
C VAL A 860 10.32 6.03 5.86
N ASN A 861 10.48 6.87 4.85
CA ASN A 861 9.37 7.49 4.14
C ASN A 861 9.46 7.19 2.64
N PRO A 862 9.00 6.02 2.16
CA PRO A 862 9.10 5.62 0.76
C PRO A 862 8.35 6.55 -0.21
N LYS A 863 7.31 7.25 0.28
CA LYS A 863 6.46 8.17 -0.49
C LYS A 863 6.98 9.61 -0.48
N GLY A 864 7.78 9.99 0.52
CA GLY A 864 8.28 11.35 0.72
C GLY A 864 7.21 12.40 1.03
N LYS A 865 6.05 11.97 1.55
CA LYS A 865 4.91 12.84 1.90
C LYS A 865 4.73 12.93 3.41
N ALA A 866 4.10 14.00 3.88
CA ALA A 866 3.72 14.12 5.29
C ALA A 866 2.82 12.94 5.66
N ASN A 867 2.88 12.48 6.90
CA ASN A 867 2.04 11.39 7.41
C ASN A 867 2.21 10.04 6.69
N THR A 868 3.35 9.82 6.02
CA THR A 868 3.66 8.56 5.32
C THR A 868 4.98 7.91 5.75
N PHE A 869 5.48 8.25 6.94
CA PHE A 869 6.57 7.50 7.53
C PHE A 869 6.08 6.10 7.93
N THR A 870 6.98 5.12 7.85
CA THR A 870 6.68 3.71 8.05
C THR A 870 7.90 3.03 8.69
N PRO A 871 7.72 2.07 9.61
CA PRO A 871 8.85 1.32 10.16
C PRO A 871 9.62 0.57 9.08
N ILE A 872 10.94 0.46 9.23
CA ILE A 872 11.80 -0.25 8.27
C ILE A 872 11.37 -1.71 8.08
N ASP A 873 11.03 -2.41 9.16
CA ASP A 873 10.59 -3.79 9.10
C ASP A 873 9.21 -3.96 8.49
N HIS A 874 8.33 -2.97 8.55
CA HIS A 874 7.05 -3.05 7.84
C HIS A 874 7.24 -2.98 6.32
N VAL A 875 8.18 -2.16 5.84
CA VAL A 875 8.56 -2.16 4.41
C VAL A 875 9.18 -3.50 4.01
N GLN A 876 10.01 -4.08 4.89
CA GLN A 876 10.58 -5.40 4.66
C GLN A 876 9.51 -6.50 4.64
N GLU A 877 8.54 -6.47 5.55
CA GLU A 877 7.43 -7.43 5.60
C GLU A 877 6.55 -7.33 4.33
N ASN A 878 6.33 -6.12 3.81
CA ASN A 878 5.64 -5.95 2.52
C ASN A 878 6.40 -6.62 1.37
N PHE A 879 7.73 -6.54 1.33
CA PHE A 879 8.52 -7.28 0.34
C PHE A 879 8.45 -8.80 0.55
N VAL A 880 8.50 -9.27 1.80
CA VAL A 880 8.33 -10.69 2.14
C VAL A 880 6.94 -11.18 1.70
N PHE A 881 5.89 -10.39 1.94
CA PHE A 881 4.53 -10.67 1.51
C PHE A 881 4.44 -10.76 -0.02
N GLU A 882 5.02 -9.81 -0.76
CA GLU A 882 5.11 -9.88 -2.22
C GLU A 882 5.83 -11.14 -2.67
N LEU A 883 6.93 -11.53 -2.02
CA LEU A 883 7.70 -12.73 -2.34
C LEU A 883 6.97 -14.04 -1.96
N LYS A 884 6.04 -14.01 -1.01
CA LYS A 884 5.20 -15.16 -0.65
C LYS A 884 4.03 -15.32 -1.63
N HIS A 885 3.34 -14.23 -1.96
CA HIS A 885 2.05 -14.28 -2.66
C HIS A 885 2.16 -13.86 -4.14
N SER A 886 2.80 -12.72 -4.39
CA SER A 886 2.94 -12.14 -5.73
C SER A 886 4.06 -12.79 -6.55
N TRP A 887 5.13 -13.28 -5.92
CA TRP A 887 6.29 -13.89 -6.57
C TRP A 887 6.76 -15.12 -5.82
N PRO A 888 5.89 -16.15 -5.65
CA PRO A 888 6.07 -17.22 -4.70
C PRO A 888 7.46 -17.84 -4.86
N VAL A 889 8.27 -17.55 -3.85
CA VAL A 889 9.60 -18.11 -3.64
C VAL A 889 9.48 -19.63 -3.38
N GLY A 890 8.28 -20.18 -3.16
CA GLY A 890 8.04 -21.64 -3.07
C GLY A 890 7.75 -22.31 -4.43
N GLY A 891 8.51 -23.38 -4.78
CA GLY A 891 8.28 -24.19 -5.99
C GLY A 891 9.43 -25.15 -6.36
N THR A 892 9.38 -25.70 -7.59
CA THR A 892 10.41 -26.61 -8.18
C THR A 892 11.83 -26.00 -8.16
N THR A 893 12.89 -26.81 -8.30
CA THR A 893 14.32 -26.40 -8.25
C THR A 893 14.69 -25.26 -9.22
N LYS A 894 13.95 -25.09 -10.33
CA LYS A 894 14.12 -23.96 -11.27
C LYS A 894 13.69 -22.61 -10.69
N SER A 895 13.04 -22.59 -9.52
CA SER A 895 12.70 -21.37 -8.79
C SER A 895 13.93 -20.70 -8.18
N LEU A 896 15.02 -21.41 -7.83
CA LEU A 896 16.13 -20.80 -7.09
C LEU A 896 16.88 -19.67 -7.85
N GLU A 897 17.22 -19.88 -9.12
CA GLU A 897 17.84 -18.82 -9.94
C GLU A 897 16.87 -17.64 -10.18
N TYR A 898 15.57 -17.92 -10.14
CA TYR A 898 14.51 -16.93 -10.31
C TYR A 898 14.31 -16.10 -9.03
N LYS A 899 14.40 -16.73 -7.85
CA LYS A 899 14.28 -16.10 -6.52
C LYS A 899 15.34 -15.02 -6.30
N SER A 900 16.60 -15.31 -6.61
CA SER A 900 17.70 -14.36 -6.41
C SER A 900 17.57 -13.13 -7.31
N VAL A 901 17.01 -13.29 -8.51
CA VAL A 901 16.87 -12.21 -9.49
C VAL A 901 15.64 -11.34 -9.18
N ILE A 902 14.52 -11.93 -8.79
CA ILE A 902 13.27 -11.18 -8.52
C ILE A 902 13.39 -10.34 -7.24
N GLY A 903 14.03 -10.84 -6.18
CA GLY A 903 14.19 -10.08 -4.93
C GLY A 903 14.80 -8.70 -5.17
N SER A 904 15.87 -8.60 -5.96
CA SER A 904 16.52 -7.32 -6.27
C SER A 904 15.71 -6.38 -7.16
N LEU A 905 14.58 -6.84 -7.69
CA LEU A 905 13.78 -6.13 -8.70
C LEU A 905 12.35 -5.82 -8.24
N LEU A 906 11.99 -6.11 -6.99
CA LEU A 906 10.64 -5.88 -6.46
C LEU A 906 10.17 -4.44 -6.72
N GLU A 907 10.96 -3.44 -6.33
CA GLU A 907 10.62 -2.03 -6.54
C GLU A 907 10.49 -1.67 -8.03
N VAL A 908 11.39 -2.20 -8.88
CA VAL A 908 11.36 -1.96 -10.32
C VAL A 908 10.09 -2.55 -10.95
N LEU A 909 9.73 -3.77 -10.55
CA LEU A 909 8.56 -4.49 -11.06
C LEU A 909 7.26 -3.86 -10.56
N SER A 910 7.20 -3.44 -9.30
CA SER A 910 6.06 -2.73 -8.71
C SER A 910 5.85 -1.37 -9.39
N ASN A 911 6.90 -0.55 -9.51
CA ASN A 911 6.85 0.73 -10.22
C ASN A 911 6.44 0.58 -11.69
N LEU A 912 6.89 -0.51 -12.36
CA LEU A 912 6.51 -0.80 -13.73
C LEU A 912 5.00 -1.10 -13.85
N LYS A 913 4.43 -1.89 -12.94
CA LYS A 913 2.99 -2.16 -12.91
C LYS A 913 2.19 -0.88 -12.68
N MET A 914 2.50 -0.14 -11.61
CA MET A 914 1.80 1.09 -11.25
C MET A 914 1.91 2.16 -12.33
N GLY A 915 3.11 2.32 -12.91
CA GLY A 915 3.33 3.24 -14.01
C GLY A 915 2.48 2.90 -15.23
N PHE A 916 2.37 1.62 -15.57
CA PHE A 916 1.55 1.17 -16.70
C PHE A 916 0.05 1.36 -16.44
N TRP A 917 -0.43 1.10 -15.22
CA TRP A 917 -1.82 1.39 -14.84
C TRP A 917 -2.14 2.88 -14.95
N LYS A 918 -1.26 3.72 -14.40
CA LYS A 918 -1.38 5.18 -14.47
C LYS A 918 -1.41 5.68 -15.91
N ASP A 919 -0.49 5.21 -16.76
CA ASP A 919 -0.40 5.63 -18.16
C ASP A 919 -1.63 5.21 -18.98
N LEU A 920 -2.28 4.10 -18.61
CA LEU A 920 -3.50 3.63 -19.27
C LEU A 920 -4.78 4.28 -18.71
N GLY A 921 -4.68 5.17 -17.73
CA GLY A 921 -5.84 5.74 -17.07
C GLY A 921 -6.69 4.69 -16.33
N ILE A 922 -6.10 3.54 -16.03
CA ILE A 922 -6.64 2.60 -15.06
C ILE A 922 -6.36 3.27 -13.73
N SER A 923 -7.26 4.19 -13.35
CA SER A 923 -7.24 4.84 -12.04
C SER A 923 -6.92 3.74 -11.04
N GLY A 924 -5.84 3.91 -10.26
CA GLY A 924 -5.68 3.11 -9.06
C GLY A 924 -7.02 3.19 -8.36
N GLN A 925 -7.73 2.06 -8.23
CA GLN A 925 -8.94 2.03 -7.41
C GLN A 925 -8.57 2.78 -6.15
N ASN A 926 -9.35 3.79 -5.73
CA ASN A 926 -9.09 4.46 -4.47
C ASN A 926 -8.92 3.35 -3.42
N GLN A 927 -7.67 3.12 -3.00
CA GLN A 927 -7.29 2.19 -1.94
C GLN A 927 -7.67 2.75 -0.58
N GLU A 928 -8.20 3.97 -0.56
CA GLU A 928 -8.94 4.54 0.56
C GLU A 928 -10.23 3.73 0.74
N HIS A 929 -10.09 2.59 1.41
CA HIS A 929 -11.21 1.90 2.03
C HIS A 929 -11.85 2.89 3.03
N SER A 930 -12.92 3.56 2.63
CA SER A 930 -13.81 4.16 3.62
C SER A 930 -14.45 2.97 4.34
N ASP A 931 -14.04 2.71 5.58
CA ASP A 931 -14.67 1.70 6.42
C ASP A 931 -16.17 2.03 6.54
N LYS A 932 -17.01 1.36 5.73
CA LYS A 932 -18.45 1.65 5.60
C LYS A 932 -19.20 1.55 6.94
N LYS A 933 -18.57 0.98 7.97
CA LYS A 933 -19.12 0.75 9.32
C LYS A 933 -18.34 1.42 10.46
N ARG A 934 -17.27 2.20 10.21
CA ARG A 934 -16.45 2.85 11.26
C ARG A 934 -17.29 3.57 12.31
N ASN A 935 -18.09 4.53 11.87
CA ASN A 935 -18.90 5.36 12.78
C ASN A 935 -19.97 4.54 13.53
N ALA A 936 -20.57 3.54 12.88
CA ALA A 936 -21.56 2.68 13.51
C ALA A 936 -20.96 1.84 14.65
N THR A 937 -19.75 1.33 14.46
CA THR A 937 -19.02 0.58 15.50
C THR A 937 -18.63 1.50 16.67
N ILE A 938 -18.10 2.70 16.37
CA ILE A 938 -17.76 3.69 17.40
C ILE A 938 -19.01 4.05 18.23
N ASP A 939 -20.15 4.29 17.58
CA ASP A 939 -21.39 4.63 18.27
C ASP A 939 -21.90 3.47 19.14
N SER A 940 -21.83 2.23 18.64
CA SER A 940 -22.21 1.02 19.39
C SER A 940 -21.36 0.82 20.66
N LEU A 941 -20.06 1.08 20.59
CA LEU A 941 -19.18 1.03 21.75
C LEU A 941 -19.47 2.19 22.72
N ARG A 942 -19.60 3.42 22.20
CA ARG A 942 -19.86 4.63 22.99
C ARG A 942 -21.16 4.52 23.78
N VAL A 943 -22.27 4.11 23.14
CA VAL A 943 -23.58 3.94 23.79
C VAL A 943 -23.46 3.04 25.01
N ASP A 944 -22.65 1.99 24.92
CA ASP A 944 -22.45 1.09 26.04
C ASP A 944 -21.51 1.63 27.10
N PHE A 945 -20.49 2.39 26.71
CA PHE A 945 -19.65 3.10 27.67
C PHE A 945 -20.47 4.11 28.50
N ASP A 946 -21.35 4.86 27.84
CA ASP A 946 -22.25 5.83 28.47
C ASP A 946 -23.30 5.13 29.36
N ARG A 947 -23.99 4.11 28.81
CA ARG A 947 -25.05 3.35 29.50
C ARG A 947 -24.60 2.74 30.83
N TYR A 948 -23.38 2.22 30.86
CA TYR A 948 -22.81 1.53 32.02
C TYR A 948 -21.83 2.39 32.83
N ALA A 949 -21.72 3.69 32.53
CA ALA A 949 -20.82 4.60 33.24
C ALA A 949 -19.39 4.02 33.38
N VAL A 950 -18.83 3.56 32.26
CA VAL A 950 -17.62 2.72 32.22
C VAL A 950 -16.39 3.40 32.82
N PHE A 951 -16.28 4.72 32.63
CA PHE A 951 -15.13 5.51 33.07
C PHE A 951 -15.39 6.29 34.37
N GLU A 952 -16.50 6.04 35.06
CA GLU A 952 -16.89 6.78 36.26
C GLU A 952 -16.67 5.96 37.53
N TRP A 953 -16.28 6.60 38.63
CA TRP A 953 -16.26 5.94 39.93
C TRP A 953 -17.69 5.73 40.46
N ASP A 954 -18.07 4.48 40.76
CA ASP A 954 -19.34 4.14 41.40
C ASP A 954 -19.18 4.03 42.92
N ARG A 955 -20.02 4.75 43.67
CA ARG A 955 -19.99 4.76 45.15
C ARG A 955 -20.32 3.40 45.77
N GLY A 956 -21.07 2.55 45.09
CA GLY A 956 -21.42 1.22 45.58
C GLY A 956 -20.34 0.17 45.32
N GLY A 957 -19.28 0.51 44.58
CA GLY A 957 -18.16 -0.38 44.25
C GLY A 957 -18.58 -1.51 43.31
N ARG A 958 -18.19 -1.44 42.04
CA ARG A 958 -18.42 -2.53 41.08
C ARG A 958 -17.22 -3.48 41.07
N SER A 959 -17.46 -4.73 41.43
CA SER A 959 -16.46 -5.79 41.38
C SER A 959 -16.50 -6.55 40.06
N CYS A 960 -15.35 -6.93 39.53
CA CYS A 960 -15.24 -7.71 38.30
C CYS A 960 -14.36 -8.96 38.51
N ASP A 961 -14.94 -10.16 38.39
CA ASP A 961 -14.21 -11.43 38.54
C ASP A 961 -13.11 -11.66 37.48
N THR A 962 -13.01 -10.77 36.49
CA THR A 962 -12.01 -10.81 35.40
C THR A 962 -10.77 -9.94 35.67
N PHE A 963 -10.76 -9.17 36.77
CA PHE A 963 -9.69 -8.21 37.09
C PHE A 963 -9.00 -8.52 38.43
N GLU A 964 -7.70 -8.28 38.50
CA GLU A 964 -6.85 -8.34 39.70
C GLU A 964 -6.01 -7.06 39.78
N ILE A 965 -5.93 -6.42 40.95
CA ILE A 965 -5.13 -5.19 41.14
C ILE A 965 -3.67 -5.41 40.77
N LEU A 966 -3.03 -6.41 41.40
CA LEU A 966 -1.70 -6.89 41.02
C LEU A 966 -1.77 -8.37 40.68
N ARG A 967 -1.02 -8.75 39.65
CA ARG A 967 -0.97 -10.12 39.14
C ARG A 967 -0.55 -11.09 40.25
N GLY A 968 -1.49 -11.89 40.75
CA GLY A 968 -1.22 -12.98 41.70
C GLY A 968 -1.50 -12.66 43.17
N ASP A 969 -1.98 -11.45 43.49
CA ASP A 969 -2.31 -11.07 44.86
C ASP A 969 -3.47 -11.88 45.44
N THR A 970 -4.53 -12.09 44.66
CA THR A 970 -5.66 -12.96 45.06
C THR A 970 -5.20 -14.38 45.35
N VAL A 971 -4.24 -14.89 44.56
CA VAL A 971 -3.61 -16.21 44.79
C VAL A 971 -2.76 -16.19 46.05
N LYS A 972 -1.98 -15.13 46.28
CA LYS A 972 -1.14 -14.95 47.46
C LYS A 972 -1.98 -14.91 48.73
N GLN A 973 -2.99 -14.04 48.80
CA GLN A 973 -3.94 -13.97 49.91
C GLN A 973 -4.63 -15.31 50.17
N LYS A 974 -5.04 -16.02 49.10
CA LYS A 974 -5.67 -17.33 49.22
C LYS A 974 -4.69 -18.40 49.69
N LYS A 975 -3.44 -18.38 49.24
CA LYS A 975 -2.36 -19.25 49.73
C LYS A 975 -2.04 -18.97 51.19
N ASP A 976 -1.93 -17.70 51.59
CA ASP A 976 -1.64 -17.30 52.97
C ASP A 976 -2.77 -17.69 53.91
N LYS A 977 -4.02 -17.51 53.49
CA LYS A 977 -5.20 -17.99 54.21
C LYS A 977 -5.23 -19.53 54.34
N LEU A 978 -4.84 -20.26 53.30
CA LEU A 978 -4.76 -21.73 53.35
C LEU A 978 -3.59 -22.23 54.19
N ARG A 979 -2.43 -21.54 54.17
CA ARG A 979 -1.29 -21.78 55.06
C ARG A 979 -1.71 -21.60 56.52
N GLY A 980 -2.40 -20.50 56.84
CA GLY A 980 -2.95 -20.25 58.18
C GLY A 980 -4.00 -21.28 58.63
N GLN A 981 -4.65 -21.98 57.69
CA GLN A 981 -5.62 -23.05 57.96
C GLN A 981 -5.03 -24.46 57.92
N GLY A 982 -3.71 -24.63 57.71
CA GLY A 982 -3.07 -25.94 57.57
C GLY A 982 -3.52 -26.76 56.36
N LYS A 983 -4.07 -26.12 55.32
CA LYS A 983 -4.61 -26.78 54.13
C LYS A 983 -3.59 -26.80 52.97
N PRO A 984 -3.62 -27.83 52.11
CA PRO A 984 -2.70 -27.93 50.98
C PRO A 984 -2.92 -26.78 49.97
N ILE A 985 -1.83 -26.09 49.63
CA ILE A 985 -1.79 -24.94 48.71
C ILE A 985 -1.58 -25.30 47.23
N THR A 986 -1.26 -26.56 46.93
CA THR A 986 -0.81 -27.04 45.61
C THR A 986 -1.86 -26.85 44.50
N LYS A 987 -3.15 -26.75 44.85
CA LYS A 987 -4.24 -26.52 43.90
C LYS A 987 -4.56 -25.05 43.64
N VAL A 988 -3.98 -24.10 44.37
CA VAL A 988 -4.21 -22.67 44.13
C VAL A 988 -3.22 -22.16 43.10
N ARG A 989 -3.67 -22.16 41.85
CA ARG A 989 -2.95 -21.59 40.71
C ARG A 989 -3.59 -20.28 40.30
N GLN A 990 -2.76 -19.45 39.69
CA GLN A 990 -3.21 -18.21 39.08
C GLN A 990 -4.04 -18.50 37.84
N LEU A 991 -5.11 -17.75 37.67
CA LEU A 991 -5.92 -17.79 36.46
C LEU A 991 -5.12 -17.16 35.32
N LYS A 992 -4.88 -17.94 34.27
CA LYS A 992 -4.34 -17.41 33.02
C LYS A 992 -5.46 -16.56 32.38
N ASN A 993 -5.16 -15.33 31.98
CA ASN A 993 -6.08 -14.36 31.35
C ASN A 993 -6.94 -13.48 32.29
N VAL A 994 -6.48 -13.25 33.52
CA VAL A 994 -7.02 -12.20 34.39
C VAL A 994 -6.28 -10.90 34.10
N ALA A 995 -7.03 -9.83 33.87
CA ALA A 995 -6.46 -8.52 33.60
C ALA A 995 -5.91 -7.90 34.89
N CYS A 996 -4.84 -7.12 34.79
CA CYS A 996 -4.23 -6.47 35.95
C CYS A 996 -3.57 -5.15 35.55
N ASP A 997 -3.15 -4.34 36.53
CA ASP A 997 -2.22 -3.25 36.27
C ASP A 997 -0.86 -3.83 35.85
N ILE A 998 -0.66 -3.92 34.53
CA ILE A 998 0.54 -4.46 33.91
C ILE A 998 1.73 -3.51 34.05
N PHE A 999 1.52 -2.22 34.28
CA PHE A 999 2.63 -1.29 34.50
C PHE A 999 3.21 -1.46 35.89
N LYS A 1000 2.39 -1.31 36.95
CA LYS A 1000 2.83 -1.45 38.36
C LYS A 1000 3.34 -2.86 38.63
N THR A 1001 2.65 -3.89 38.15
CA THR A 1001 3.13 -5.29 38.21
C THR A 1001 4.51 -5.43 37.56
N GLY A 1002 4.68 -4.84 36.37
CA GLY A 1002 5.93 -4.88 35.62
C GLY A 1002 7.09 -4.21 36.35
N MET A 1003 6.84 -3.03 36.91
CA MET A 1003 7.82 -2.27 37.69
C MET A 1003 8.28 -3.02 38.93
N LEU A 1004 7.35 -3.63 39.69
CA LEU A 1004 7.68 -4.44 40.86
C LEU A 1004 8.60 -5.63 40.52
N LEU A 1005 8.36 -6.28 39.36
CA LEU A 1005 9.20 -7.36 38.85
C LEU A 1005 10.60 -6.88 38.44
N LEU A 1006 10.69 -5.72 37.80
CA LEU A 1006 11.97 -5.11 37.39
C LEU A 1006 12.83 -4.76 38.60
N GLU A 1007 12.23 -4.15 39.62
CA GLU A 1007 12.88 -3.72 40.86
C GLU A 1007 13.28 -4.88 41.77
N GLY A 1008 12.69 -6.07 41.61
CA GLY A 1008 12.96 -7.21 42.50
C GLY A 1008 12.21 -7.13 43.83
N LYS A 1009 11.14 -6.35 43.92
CA LYS A 1009 10.27 -6.35 45.12
C LYS A 1009 9.50 -7.66 45.30
N THR A 1010 9.49 -8.51 44.26
CA THR A 1010 8.82 -9.83 44.24
C THR A 1010 9.78 -11.02 44.12
N SER A 1011 11.11 -10.81 44.02
CA SER A 1011 12.14 -11.83 43.80
C SER A 1011 13.46 -11.40 44.46
N ALA A 1012 14.28 -12.32 45.00
CA ALA A 1012 15.52 -11.99 45.71
C ALA A 1012 16.50 -11.08 44.92
N THR A 1013 16.46 -11.11 43.58
CA THR A 1013 17.24 -10.22 42.69
C THR A 1013 16.36 -9.74 41.53
N GLY A 1014 16.17 -8.42 41.40
CA GLY A 1014 15.37 -7.81 40.32
C GLY A 1014 15.82 -8.21 38.91
N THR A 1015 14.86 -8.38 37.98
CA THR A 1015 15.17 -8.78 36.60
C THR A 1015 16.01 -7.73 35.87
N PHE A 1016 15.84 -6.45 36.22
CA PHE A 1016 16.62 -5.34 35.69
C PHE A 1016 18.11 -5.46 36.07
N GLN A 1017 18.42 -5.68 37.35
CA GLN A 1017 19.82 -5.83 37.79
C GLN A 1017 20.48 -7.05 37.12
N ARG A 1018 19.77 -8.17 36.98
CA ARG A 1018 20.25 -9.33 36.21
C ARG A 1018 20.53 -8.98 34.75
N TRP A 1019 19.68 -8.17 34.12
CA TRP A 1019 19.92 -7.68 32.76
C TRP A 1019 21.15 -6.77 32.69
N VAL A 1020 21.33 -5.82 33.62
CA VAL A 1020 22.52 -4.94 33.68
C VAL A 1020 23.81 -5.74 33.78
N ARG A 1021 23.87 -6.75 34.68
CA ARG A 1021 25.05 -7.63 34.82
C ARG A 1021 25.33 -8.42 33.54
N ARG A 1022 24.29 -9.04 32.96
CA ARG A 1022 24.43 -9.80 31.70
C ARG A 1022 24.89 -8.92 30.55
N ARG A 1023 24.38 -7.68 30.45
CA ARG A 1023 24.81 -6.70 29.44
C ARG A 1023 26.27 -6.30 29.63
N ALA A 1024 26.69 -5.99 30.86
CA ALA A 1024 28.07 -5.64 31.17
C ALA A 1024 29.05 -6.76 30.79
N ALA A 1025 28.71 -8.02 31.10
CA ALA A 1025 29.47 -9.18 30.70
C ALA A 1025 29.46 -9.40 29.18
N ALA A 1026 28.30 -9.28 28.53
CA ALA A 1026 28.16 -9.48 27.09
C ALA A 1026 28.92 -8.44 26.26
N MET A 1027 29.03 -7.19 26.75
CA MET A 1027 29.74 -6.11 26.08
C MET A 1027 31.21 -5.98 26.52
N ASN A 1028 31.67 -6.85 27.43
CA ASN A 1028 32.99 -6.79 28.06
C ASN A 1028 33.32 -5.39 28.60
N LYS A 1029 32.38 -4.82 29.35
CA LYS A 1029 32.55 -3.49 29.97
C LYS A 1029 33.64 -3.51 31.03
N GLU A 1030 34.30 -2.38 31.22
CA GLU A 1030 35.27 -2.17 32.30
C GLU A 1030 34.65 -2.54 33.67
N GLY A 1031 35.35 -3.38 34.44
CA GLY A 1031 34.84 -3.87 35.73
C GLY A 1031 33.82 -5.03 35.65
N ALA A 1032 33.48 -5.54 34.46
CA ALA A 1032 32.52 -6.66 34.35
C ALA A 1032 32.98 -7.96 35.05
N ALA A 1033 34.30 -8.19 35.17
CA ALA A 1033 34.86 -9.38 35.82
C ALA A 1033 34.59 -9.43 37.34
N SER A 1034 34.48 -8.29 38.02
CA SER A 1034 34.17 -8.23 39.47
C SER A 1034 32.68 -8.38 39.77
N ILE A 1035 31.82 -8.33 38.75
CA ILE A 1035 30.35 -8.44 38.89
C ILE A 1035 29.89 -9.91 38.82
N ILE A 1036 30.70 -10.79 38.21
CA ILE A 1036 30.37 -12.20 37.99
C ILE A 1036 30.74 -13.08 39.21
N THR A 1037 31.68 -12.65 40.05
CA THR A 1037 32.20 -13.42 41.18
C THR A 1037 31.22 -13.61 42.34
N ASP A 1038 30.21 -12.74 42.49
CA ASP A 1038 29.22 -12.83 43.59
C ASP A 1038 28.14 -13.91 43.37
N ASP A 1039 27.95 -14.40 42.13
CA ASP A 1039 26.93 -15.41 41.83
C ASP A 1039 27.45 -16.84 42.06
N GLN A 1040 28.75 -17.06 42.29
CA GLN A 1040 29.27 -18.42 42.56
C GLN A 1040 29.00 -18.90 44.00
N GLU A 1041 28.65 -18.02 44.93
CA GLU A 1041 28.28 -18.38 46.31
C GLU A 1041 26.77 -18.53 46.53
N THR A 1042 25.92 -18.16 45.55
CA THR A 1042 24.44 -18.25 45.66
C THR A 1042 23.80 -19.31 44.77
N VAL A 1043 24.59 -20.04 43.97
CA VAL A 1043 24.12 -21.10 43.06
C VAL A 1043 23.97 -22.48 43.74
N ASP A 1044 24.32 -22.61 45.02
CA ASP A 1044 24.21 -23.88 45.77
C ASP A 1044 22.79 -24.23 46.27
N ASN A 1045 21.74 -23.54 45.80
CA ASN A 1045 20.35 -24.00 45.90
C ASN A 1045 19.73 -24.15 44.50
N ALA A 1046 20.43 -24.87 43.63
CA ALA A 1046 19.91 -25.34 42.36
C ALA A 1046 19.03 -26.59 42.57
N ASP A 1047 17.80 -26.42 43.07
CA ASP A 1047 16.82 -27.53 43.10
C ASP A 1047 15.34 -27.12 42.89
N GLU A 1048 15.03 -25.90 42.42
CA GLU A 1048 13.64 -25.58 41.99
C GLU A 1048 13.48 -25.05 40.55
N ASP A 1049 14.55 -24.73 39.82
CA ASP A 1049 14.45 -24.23 38.42
C ASP A 1049 15.07 -25.15 37.35
N ASN A 1050 15.48 -26.38 37.71
CA ASN A 1050 16.02 -27.35 36.77
C ASN A 1050 14.92 -28.22 36.11
N ASN A 1051 14.07 -27.59 35.29
CA ASN A 1051 13.28 -28.29 34.27
C ASN A 1051 13.72 -27.94 32.84
N ASP A 1052 14.98 -27.52 32.68
CA ASP A 1052 15.66 -27.46 31.38
C ASP A 1052 16.30 -28.82 31.05
N ALA A 1053 15.44 -29.82 30.83
CA ALA A 1053 15.80 -30.93 29.95
C ALA A 1053 15.66 -30.42 28.52
N VAL A 1054 16.81 -30.04 27.94
CA VAL A 1054 16.95 -29.68 26.53
C VAL A 1054 16.69 -30.92 25.68
N ASP A 1055 15.42 -31.17 25.33
CA ASP A 1055 15.08 -32.00 24.19
C ASP A 1055 15.13 -31.12 22.93
N ALA A 1056 16.17 -31.37 22.14
CA ALA A 1056 16.35 -30.82 20.80
C ALA A 1056 15.29 -31.41 19.85
N ASN A 1057 14.04 -30.96 19.97
CA ASN A 1057 12.96 -31.12 18.98
C ASN A 1057 11.66 -30.36 19.34
N LEU A 1058 11.75 -29.13 19.87
CA LEU A 1058 10.58 -28.28 20.14
C LEU A 1058 10.58 -26.99 19.31
N PHE A 1059 10.61 -27.13 17.98
CA PHE A 1059 9.91 -26.21 17.08
C PHE A 1059 8.51 -26.77 16.85
N GLY A 1060 7.67 -26.59 17.86
CA GLY A 1060 6.23 -26.78 17.78
C GLY A 1060 5.59 -25.55 18.39
N HIS A 1061 4.68 -24.94 17.63
CA HIS A 1061 3.70 -23.98 18.11
C HIS A 1061 3.34 -24.15 19.60
N ASN A 1062 3.68 -23.17 20.44
CA ASN A 1062 2.89 -22.85 21.63
C ASN A 1062 2.04 -21.61 21.24
N VAL A 1063 1.02 -21.69 20.38
CA VAL A 1063 -0.33 -22.20 20.69
C VAL A 1063 -0.49 -22.47 22.19
N VAL A 1064 -1.27 -21.59 22.84
CA VAL A 1064 -1.99 -21.97 24.05
C VAL A 1064 -2.72 -23.27 23.73
N SER A 1065 -2.22 -24.39 24.23
CA SER A 1065 -2.89 -25.68 24.17
C SER A 1065 -4.19 -25.58 24.98
N GLY A 1066 -5.24 -25.17 24.29
CA GLY A 1066 -6.63 -25.41 24.67
C GLY A 1066 -7.23 -26.31 23.60
N ASN A 1067 -7.41 -27.58 23.97
CA ASN A 1067 -8.14 -28.64 23.27
C ASN A 1067 -7.82 -28.81 21.77
N VAL A 1068 -6.91 -29.76 21.51
CA VAL A 1068 -6.91 -30.53 20.27
C VAL A 1068 -8.08 -31.51 20.39
N ASP A 1069 -9.19 -31.19 19.74
CA ASP A 1069 -10.11 -32.17 19.17
C ASP A 1069 -10.73 -31.53 17.91
N GLU A 1070 -10.58 -32.24 16.80
CA GLU A 1070 -11.24 -32.07 15.49
C GLU A 1070 -10.89 -30.80 14.67
N PHE A 1071 -9.84 -30.94 13.85
CA PHE A 1071 -9.72 -30.23 12.58
C PHE A 1071 -10.74 -30.81 11.59
N GLU A 1072 -11.92 -30.20 11.49
CA GLU A 1072 -12.66 -30.17 10.22
C GLU A 1072 -12.37 -28.82 9.54
N GLU A 1073 -11.60 -28.87 8.46
CA GLU A 1073 -11.56 -27.79 7.47
C GLU A 1073 -12.99 -27.50 7.00
N LEU A 1074 -13.36 -26.22 7.03
CA LEU A 1074 -14.48 -25.69 6.25
C LEU A 1074 -14.30 -26.15 4.80
N ARG A 1075 -15.16 -27.07 4.39
CA ARG A 1075 -15.33 -27.48 3.00
C ARG A 1075 -15.75 -26.27 2.18
N ASP A 1076 -15.24 -26.21 0.96
CA ASP A 1076 -15.76 -25.36 -0.11
C ASP A 1076 -17.24 -25.70 -0.35
N ASP A 1077 -18.15 -24.93 0.25
CA ASP A 1077 -19.57 -24.95 -0.15
C ASP A 1077 -19.73 -24.10 -1.41
N ASN A 1078 -19.38 -24.71 -2.54
CA ASN A 1078 -19.84 -24.33 -3.87
C ASN A 1078 -20.04 -25.58 -4.73
N VAL A 1079 -21.04 -26.40 -4.37
CA VAL A 1079 -21.71 -27.32 -5.30
C VAL A 1079 -23.22 -27.40 -4.96
N ILE A 1080 -24.00 -26.67 -5.77
CA ILE A 1080 -25.48 -26.68 -5.98
C ILE A 1080 -26.35 -26.04 -4.90
#